data_AF-A0A4Q7MU23-F1
#
_entry.id   AF-A0A4Q7MU23-F1
#
_cell.length_a   1.000
_cell.length_b   1.000
_cell.length_c   1.000
_cell.angle_alpha   90.00
_cell.angle_beta   90.00
_cell.angle_gamma   90.00
#
_symmetry.space_group_name_H-M   'P 1'
#
loop_
_entity.id
_entity.type
_entity.pdbx_description
1 polymer ?
#
loop_
_entity_poly.entity_id
_entity_poly.type
_entity_poly.pdbx_seq_one_letter_code
_entity_poly.pdbx_strand_id
1 'polypeptide(L)'
;MFNRLTCIVAIALISLLQACSGTKKSTTNNAVSETRTPYQPAQREFRAAWVATVANIDWPSKRGLSTAEQQAEAIKLLDFLQAHNFNAVIFQARPQADALYQSNLEPWSYYLSGEQGKAPSPYYDPLQFWIDESHKRGMELHVWLNPYRAHHTVGGPVTDSSIVKRKPELVLKLKDGNYWWFDPAKQGTKDHSTAVVMDIVKRYDIDGIHFDDYFYPYPDYNKFEDFPDNESWQAYVNGGGKLSRGDWRRDAVNSFIENLYKEIKSTKKNVKFGLSPFGMYRPGYPASAEGFDQYEQLYADARLWWTKGWVDYFSPQLYWTITRPGLSFPVLLGWWARENQHQRHLWPGMSVGRDTSAANTREIQNQIMITRGMDAVAPGTIHWNISSLIRNPALAQGILDGPYKRNALAPASPWLDDKIPAAPTVTHSIIGDSLQISWKHADAKNIFRSVVYFQYGIRKLDYLILNQGITSIRIPLMLDEKSKPILTNIAVTSVTRMGNESKLELVPVTNIPASVKLMALKITARSGWNAAAPKPFKTHTPVRITIHHEGTLFDSTKDAAKHIKNVQTWGMGPDRNWADIPYHFLIAPDGTIYEGRDVNTVGETATEYDPTGHLLITCLGNLNEQPIPARQLEALAKMIAYTARKYNISPDTIASHKDYSSKTDCPGKNLYQHLQDGSLKAKVLAYLKIEK
;
A
#
# COMPACT_ATOMS: atom_id res chain seq x y z
N MET A 1 26.40 -62.03 37.66
CA MET A 1 27.48 -61.95 38.67
C MET A 1 27.75 -60.48 39.01
N PHE A 2 28.34 -60.21 40.18
CA PHE A 2 28.91 -58.94 40.68
C PHE A 2 29.80 -58.20 39.64
N ASN A 3 30.17 -56.90 39.68
CA ASN A 3 29.99 -55.67 40.51
C ASN A 3 30.49 -54.47 39.62
N ARG A 4 30.39 -53.14 39.88
CA ARG A 4 29.67 -52.18 40.77
C ARG A 4 29.71 -50.81 40.02
N LEU A 5 28.63 -50.03 39.93
CA LEU A 5 28.13 -48.99 40.84
C LEU A 5 29.00 -47.70 41.01
N THR A 6 28.40 -46.54 40.68
CA THR A 6 28.67 -45.14 41.12
C THR A 6 30.05 -44.49 40.90
N CYS A 7 30.06 -43.33 40.21
CA CYS A 7 29.92 -42.03 40.91
C CYS A 7 29.52 -40.87 39.96
N ILE A 8 29.06 -39.76 40.55
CA ILE A 8 28.69 -38.50 39.87
C ILE A 8 29.64 -37.39 40.35
N VAL A 9 30.01 -36.45 39.47
CA VAL A 9 30.16 -35.00 39.75
C VAL A 9 30.43 -34.27 38.43
N ALA A 10 29.92 -33.04 38.29
CA ALA A 10 30.22 -32.15 37.17
C ALA A 10 30.88 -30.86 37.70
N ILE A 11 31.73 -30.22 36.88
CA ILE A 11 32.04 -28.80 36.93
C ILE A 11 32.67 -28.39 35.58
N ALA A 12 32.49 -27.13 35.18
CA ALA A 12 32.84 -26.63 33.87
C ALA A 12 34.30 -26.15 33.77
N LEU A 13 34.81 -26.06 32.53
CA LEU A 13 36.00 -25.29 32.18
C LEU A 13 35.78 -24.63 30.81
N ILE A 14 36.39 -23.46 30.60
CA ILE A 14 36.11 -22.51 29.52
C ILE A 14 37.35 -22.38 28.62
N SER A 15 37.11 -22.13 27.32
CA SER A 15 38.08 -21.76 26.26
C SER A 15 39.19 -22.80 25.97
N LEU A 16 39.91 -22.79 24.84
CA LEU A 16 40.06 -21.80 23.76
C LEU A 16 39.73 -22.34 22.35
N LEU A 17 39.53 -21.41 21.41
CA LEU A 17 39.61 -21.64 19.97
C LEU A 17 41.08 -21.73 19.51
N GLN A 18 41.39 -22.69 18.64
CA GLN A 18 42.40 -22.53 17.60
C GLN A 18 41.86 -23.02 16.26
N ALA A 19 42.28 -22.38 15.17
CA ALA A 19 41.76 -22.61 13.83
C ALA A 19 42.75 -23.39 12.97
N CYS A 20 42.22 -24.25 12.09
CA CYS A 20 42.92 -24.71 10.89
C CYS A 20 42.16 -24.23 9.64
N SER A 21 42.89 -23.65 8.70
CA SER A 21 42.32 -22.86 7.60
C SER A 21 41.96 -23.68 6.36
N GLY A 22 40.70 -23.63 5.93
CA GLY A 22 40.25 -24.12 4.62
C GLY A 22 39.88 -22.97 3.68
N THR A 23 40.81 -22.54 2.82
CA THR A 23 40.59 -21.38 1.93
C THR A 23 39.68 -21.69 0.74
N LYS A 24 38.42 -21.26 0.80
CA LYS A 24 37.61 -20.99 -0.41
C LYS A 24 37.74 -19.52 -0.79
N LYS A 25 38.10 -19.25 -2.05
CA LYS A 25 38.11 -17.88 -2.60
C LYS A 25 36.67 -17.35 -2.64
N SER A 26 36.36 -16.37 -1.79
CA SER A 26 35.16 -15.55 -1.96
C SER A 26 35.39 -14.57 -3.10
N THR A 27 34.68 -14.74 -4.22
CA THR A 27 34.54 -13.68 -5.21
C THR A 27 33.63 -12.61 -4.63
N THR A 28 34.22 -11.62 -3.98
CA THR A 28 33.52 -10.42 -3.52
C THR A 28 33.04 -9.63 -4.72
N ASN A 29 31.81 -9.88 -5.17
CA ASN A 29 31.08 -8.92 -5.97
C ASN A 29 31.00 -7.62 -5.15
N ASN A 30 31.62 -6.56 -5.67
CA ASN A 30 31.51 -5.23 -5.09
C ASN A 30 30.09 -4.70 -5.35
N ALA A 31 29.14 -5.16 -4.54
CA ALA A 31 27.85 -4.50 -4.40
C ALA A 31 28.14 -3.06 -3.94
N VAL A 32 27.89 -2.10 -4.83
CA VAL A 32 28.05 -0.68 -4.52
C VAL A 32 27.16 -0.39 -3.31
N SER A 33 27.77 0.13 -2.24
CA SER A 33 27.06 0.47 -1.01
C SER A 33 26.24 1.73 -1.24
N GLU A 34 25.09 1.58 -1.90
CA GLU A 34 24.12 2.65 -2.04
C GLU A 34 23.75 3.18 -0.65
N THR A 35 23.92 4.47 -0.47
CA THR A 35 23.65 5.16 0.80
C THR A 35 22.15 5.12 1.07
N ARG A 36 21.70 4.09 1.78
CA ARG A 36 20.31 3.91 2.22
C ARG A 36 19.75 5.22 2.77
N THR A 37 18.81 5.80 2.04
CA THR A 37 18.07 6.99 2.46
C THR A 37 17.39 6.69 3.81
N PRO A 38 17.40 7.62 4.79
CA PRO A 38 16.84 7.38 6.13
C PRO A 38 15.30 7.40 6.18
N TYR A 39 14.66 7.15 5.04
CA TYR A 39 13.22 7.26 4.81
C TYR A 39 12.63 5.92 4.42
N GLN A 40 11.34 5.72 4.65
CA GLN A 40 10.63 4.55 4.15
C GLN A 40 10.08 4.88 2.75
N PRO A 41 10.39 4.07 1.72
CA PRO A 41 9.76 4.23 0.40
C PRO A 41 8.27 3.85 0.45
N ALA A 42 7.54 4.13 -0.61
CA ALA A 42 6.19 3.61 -0.79
C ALA A 42 6.18 2.08 -0.72
N GLN A 43 5.14 1.50 -0.09
CA GLN A 43 4.99 0.04 -0.01
C GLN A 43 4.96 -0.57 -1.41
N ARG A 44 5.62 -1.71 -1.58
CA ARG A 44 5.63 -2.52 -2.80
C ARG A 44 5.07 -3.90 -2.51
N GLU A 45 4.03 -4.27 -3.24
CA GLU A 45 3.31 -5.52 -3.06
C GLU A 45 2.40 -5.77 -4.27
N PHE A 46 2.44 -6.95 -4.88
CA PHE A 46 1.50 -7.28 -5.96
C PHE A 46 0.18 -7.79 -5.39
N ARG A 47 -0.92 -7.13 -5.75
CA ARG A 47 -2.25 -7.37 -5.23
C ARG A 47 -3.23 -7.52 -6.38
N ALA A 48 -3.51 -8.76 -6.74
CA ALA A 48 -4.38 -9.10 -7.87
C ALA A 48 -5.53 -10.01 -7.48
N ALA A 49 -6.56 -10.03 -8.32
CA ALA A 49 -7.61 -11.04 -8.31
C ALA A 49 -7.82 -11.60 -9.72
N TRP A 50 -8.19 -12.88 -9.80
CA TRP A 50 -8.66 -13.47 -11.06
C TRP A 50 -10.12 -13.06 -11.33
N VAL A 51 -10.40 -12.77 -12.61
CA VAL A 51 -11.73 -12.54 -13.18
C VAL A 51 -11.96 -13.61 -14.24
N ALA A 52 -12.67 -14.68 -13.85
CA ALA A 52 -12.98 -15.81 -14.71
C ALA A 52 -14.22 -15.54 -15.58
N THR A 53 -14.08 -15.78 -16.88
CA THR A 53 -15.13 -15.56 -17.88
C THR A 53 -15.71 -16.88 -18.39
N VAL A 54 -14.94 -17.97 -18.27
CA VAL A 54 -15.42 -19.34 -18.42
C VAL A 54 -16.65 -19.56 -17.54
N ALA A 55 -17.69 -20.17 -18.12
CA ALA A 55 -18.97 -20.43 -17.47
C ALA A 55 -19.66 -19.22 -16.83
N ASN A 56 -19.27 -17.97 -17.15
CA ASN A 56 -19.76 -16.73 -16.54
C ASN A 56 -19.53 -16.68 -15.00
N ILE A 57 -18.38 -17.20 -14.52
CA ILE A 57 -18.07 -17.30 -13.09
C ILE A 57 -17.93 -15.94 -12.38
N ASP A 58 -17.28 -14.97 -13.02
CA ASP A 58 -17.12 -13.60 -12.51
C ASP A 58 -17.66 -12.54 -13.47
N TRP A 59 -17.38 -12.65 -14.78
CA TRP A 59 -17.77 -11.63 -15.76
C TRP A 59 -17.91 -12.19 -17.19
N PRO A 60 -18.87 -11.70 -18.02
CA PRO A 60 -20.06 -10.98 -17.59
C PRO A 60 -20.94 -11.91 -16.74
N SER A 61 -21.76 -11.36 -15.84
CA SER A 61 -22.56 -12.14 -14.87
C SER A 61 -23.52 -13.14 -15.51
N LYS A 62 -23.90 -12.88 -16.76
CA LYS A 62 -24.63 -13.79 -17.65
C LYS A 62 -24.31 -13.46 -19.11
N ARG A 63 -24.71 -14.37 -20.00
CA ARG A 63 -24.63 -14.24 -21.46
C ARG A 63 -25.73 -13.31 -21.96
N GLY A 64 -25.49 -12.64 -23.08
CA GLY A 64 -26.50 -11.82 -23.76
C GLY A 64 -26.78 -10.47 -23.09
N LEU A 65 -25.93 -10.05 -22.14
CA LEU A 65 -25.92 -8.66 -21.66
C LEU A 65 -25.61 -7.70 -22.82
N SER A 66 -26.25 -6.53 -22.83
CA SER A 66 -25.87 -5.44 -23.71
C SER A 66 -24.47 -4.93 -23.38
N THR A 67 -23.81 -4.29 -24.35
CA THR A 67 -22.48 -3.69 -24.16
C THR A 67 -22.41 -2.73 -22.97
N ALA A 68 -23.47 -1.94 -22.73
CA ALA A 68 -23.53 -1.03 -21.58
C ALA A 68 -23.57 -1.77 -20.22
N GLU A 69 -24.32 -2.87 -20.12
CA GLU A 69 -24.34 -3.72 -18.92
C GLU A 69 -22.99 -4.40 -18.69
N GLN A 70 -22.39 -4.97 -19.74
CA GLN A 70 -21.06 -5.60 -19.66
C GLN A 70 -19.99 -4.61 -19.17
N GLN A 71 -19.98 -3.39 -19.73
CA GLN A 71 -19.08 -2.30 -19.34
C GLN A 71 -19.32 -1.83 -17.90
N ALA A 72 -20.57 -1.69 -17.47
CA ALA A 72 -20.92 -1.30 -16.10
C ALA A 72 -20.51 -2.38 -15.07
N GLU A 73 -20.64 -3.67 -15.40
CA GLU A 73 -20.14 -4.75 -14.55
C GLU A 73 -18.61 -4.74 -14.44
N ALA A 74 -17.89 -4.55 -15.56
CA ALA A 74 -16.44 -4.48 -15.57
C ALA A 74 -15.92 -3.28 -14.74
N ILE A 75 -16.53 -2.10 -14.91
CA ILE A 75 -16.26 -0.91 -14.09
C ILE A 75 -16.47 -1.22 -12.60
N LYS A 76 -17.60 -1.82 -12.22
CA LYS A 76 -17.91 -2.15 -10.82
C LYS A 76 -16.91 -3.13 -10.20
N LEU A 77 -16.41 -4.09 -10.97
CA LEU A 77 -15.37 -5.02 -10.53
C LEU A 77 -14.03 -4.31 -10.30
N LEU A 78 -13.64 -3.41 -11.21
CA LEU A 78 -12.40 -2.63 -11.09
C LEU A 78 -12.48 -1.56 -9.98
N ASP A 79 -13.63 -0.92 -9.78
CA ASP A 79 -13.88 0.01 -8.67
C ASP A 79 -13.79 -0.70 -7.31
N PHE A 80 -14.33 -1.92 -7.21
CA PHE A 80 -14.18 -2.75 -6.01
C PHE A 80 -12.70 -3.05 -5.72
N LEU A 81 -11.92 -3.45 -6.72
CA LEU A 81 -10.47 -3.67 -6.54
C LEU A 81 -9.76 -2.38 -6.10
N GLN A 82 -10.12 -1.22 -6.66
CA GLN A 82 -9.46 0.05 -6.35
C GLN A 82 -9.76 0.50 -4.91
N ALA A 83 -11.02 0.38 -4.48
CA ALA A 83 -11.46 0.72 -3.12
C ALA A 83 -10.77 -0.14 -2.03
N HIS A 84 -10.35 -1.37 -2.37
CA HIS A 84 -9.63 -2.28 -1.48
C HIS A 84 -8.10 -2.27 -1.69
N ASN A 85 -7.57 -1.23 -2.34
CA ASN A 85 -6.14 -0.99 -2.59
C ASN A 85 -5.43 -2.14 -3.35
N PHE A 86 -6.12 -2.83 -4.27
CA PHE A 86 -5.49 -3.73 -5.24
C PHE A 86 -4.82 -2.92 -6.37
N ASN A 87 -3.81 -3.50 -7.03
CA ASN A 87 -3.01 -2.82 -8.05
C ASN A 87 -2.80 -3.63 -9.35
N ALA A 88 -3.44 -4.78 -9.48
CA ALA A 88 -3.50 -5.53 -10.73
C ALA A 88 -4.81 -6.34 -10.86
N VAL A 89 -5.14 -6.75 -12.09
CA VAL A 89 -6.28 -7.62 -12.40
C VAL A 89 -5.85 -8.69 -13.41
N ILE A 90 -6.34 -9.92 -13.24
CA ILE A 90 -6.05 -11.03 -14.14
C ILE A 90 -7.33 -11.47 -14.84
N PHE A 91 -7.49 -11.02 -16.09
CA PHE A 91 -8.74 -11.10 -16.84
C PHE A 91 -8.73 -12.20 -17.90
N GLN A 92 -9.69 -13.14 -17.84
CA GLN A 92 -9.73 -14.27 -18.77
C GLN A 92 -10.26 -13.88 -20.17
N ALA A 93 -9.37 -13.55 -21.09
CA ALA A 93 -9.75 -13.20 -22.47
C ALA A 93 -9.90 -14.42 -23.42
N ARG A 94 -9.39 -15.60 -23.03
CA ARG A 94 -9.52 -16.86 -23.79
C ARG A 94 -9.88 -18.05 -22.89
N PRO A 95 -11.18 -18.35 -22.64
CA PRO A 95 -11.61 -19.42 -21.75
C PRO A 95 -11.69 -20.82 -22.38
N GLN A 96 -11.98 -20.92 -23.70
CA GLN A 96 -12.16 -22.21 -24.40
C GLN A 96 -11.84 -22.15 -25.91
N ALA A 97 -10.67 -21.63 -26.30
CA ALA A 97 -10.30 -21.37 -27.70
C ALA A 97 -11.29 -20.46 -28.45
N ASP A 98 -11.86 -19.51 -27.69
CA ASP A 98 -12.70 -18.41 -28.15
C ASP A 98 -12.30 -17.11 -27.44
N ALA A 99 -12.62 -15.96 -28.04
CA ALA A 99 -12.02 -14.67 -27.74
C ALA A 99 -13.02 -13.67 -27.13
N LEU A 100 -12.65 -13.02 -26.03
CA LEU A 100 -13.38 -11.86 -25.49
C LEU A 100 -12.80 -10.52 -26.00
N TYR A 101 -12.40 -10.53 -27.26
CA TYR A 101 -11.75 -9.45 -28.01
C TYR A 101 -11.90 -9.77 -29.51
N GLN A 102 -11.70 -8.80 -30.42
CA GLN A 102 -11.71 -9.14 -31.84
C GLN A 102 -10.48 -9.98 -32.16
N SER A 103 -10.67 -11.19 -32.67
CA SER A 103 -9.61 -12.01 -33.26
C SER A 103 -10.03 -12.52 -34.62
N ASN A 104 -9.05 -12.67 -35.52
CA ASN A 104 -9.19 -13.37 -36.79
C ASN A 104 -8.76 -14.85 -36.69
N LEU A 105 -8.22 -15.28 -35.55
CA LEU A 105 -7.78 -16.65 -35.28
C LEU A 105 -8.88 -17.49 -34.63
N GLU A 106 -9.57 -16.91 -33.64
CA GLU A 106 -10.57 -17.58 -32.79
C GLU A 106 -11.91 -16.83 -32.80
N PRO A 107 -13.05 -17.54 -32.66
CA PRO A 107 -14.37 -16.92 -32.71
C PRO A 107 -14.64 -16.10 -31.44
N TRP A 108 -15.53 -15.10 -31.53
CA TRP A 108 -16.04 -14.40 -30.34
C TRP A 108 -16.61 -15.38 -29.31
N SER A 109 -16.31 -15.14 -28.02
CA SER A 109 -16.62 -16.08 -26.96
C SER A 109 -18.13 -16.22 -26.71
N TYR A 110 -18.54 -17.48 -26.59
CA TYR A 110 -19.91 -17.86 -26.25
C TYR A 110 -20.40 -17.24 -24.92
N TYR A 111 -19.47 -16.95 -23.99
CA TYR A 111 -19.81 -16.38 -22.68
C TYR A 111 -20.20 -14.90 -22.73
N LEU A 112 -19.93 -14.18 -23.83
CA LEU A 112 -20.42 -12.81 -24.04
C LEU A 112 -21.89 -12.80 -24.48
N SER A 113 -22.18 -13.43 -25.63
CA SER A 113 -23.44 -13.26 -26.37
C SER A 113 -24.42 -14.42 -26.22
N GLY A 114 -23.95 -15.60 -25.80
CA GLY A 114 -24.69 -16.85 -25.91
C GLY A 114 -24.61 -17.51 -27.30
N GLU A 115 -23.74 -17.03 -28.19
CA GLU A 115 -23.62 -17.53 -29.57
C GLU A 115 -22.15 -17.42 -30.06
N GLN A 116 -21.46 -18.56 -30.25
CA GLN A 116 -20.02 -18.57 -30.54
C GLN A 116 -19.72 -17.98 -31.94
N GLY A 117 -18.89 -16.94 -31.98
CA GLY A 117 -18.59 -16.17 -33.19
C GLY A 117 -19.34 -14.83 -33.30
N LYS A 118 -20.31 -14.56 -32.42
CA LYS A 118 -21.09 -13.31 -32.40
C LYS A 118 -20.48 -12.26 -31.47
N ALA A 119 -20.08 -11.13 -32.04
CA ALA A 119 -19.58 -9.96 -31.31
C ALA A 119 -20.65 -9.36 -30.38
N PRO A 120 -20.24 -8.58 -29.36
CA PRO A 120 -21.15 -7.72 -28.59
C PRO A 120 -21.94 -6.74 -29.46
N SER A 121 -23.10 -6.31 -28.99
CA SER A 121 -23.96 -5.32 -29.66
C SER A 121 -24.51 -4.28 -28.66
N PRO A 122 -24.37 -2.96 -28.90
CA PRO A 122 -23.55 -2.33 -29.95
C PRO A 122 -22.07 -2.75 -29.88
N TYR A 123 -21.35 -2.71 -31.01
CA TYR A 123 -19.98 -3.23 -31.07
C TYR A 123 -19.01 -2.51 -30.12
N TYR A 124 -18.22 -3.29 -29.39
CA TYR A 124 -16.99 -2.85 -28.73
C TYR A 124 -15.99 -4.03 -28.64
N ASP A 125 -14.72 -3.73 -28.39
CA ASP A 125 -13.72 -4.74 -27.99
C ASP A 125 -13.63 -4.78 -26.45
N PRO A 126 -14.02 -5.90 -25.81
CA PRO A 126 -14.00 -5.98 -24.35
C PRO A 126 -12.62 -5.96 -23.73
N LEU A 127 -11.61 -6.57 -24.36
CA LEU A 127 -10.24 -6.57 -23.82
C LEU A 127 -9.65 -5.16 -23.84
N GLN A 128 -9.86 -4.39 -24.91
CA GLN A 128 -9.44 -2.98 -24.94
C GLN A 128 -10.12 -2.17 -23.82
N PHE A 129 -11.43 -2.35 -23.63
CA PHE A 129 -12.16 -1.68 -22.56
C PHE A 129 -11.64 -2.03 -21.16
N TRP A 130 -11.38 -3.32 -20.91
CA TRP A 130 -10.82 -3.80 -19.65
C TRP A 130 -9.40 -3.23 -19.40
N ILE A 131 -8.57 -3.08 -20.42
CA ILE A 131 -7.24 -2.43 -20.31
C ILE A 131 -7.41 -0.96 -19.96
N ASP A 132 -8.19 -0.21 -20.74
CA ASP A 132 -8.40 1.23 -20.57
C ASP A 132 -8.94 1.56 -19.17
N GLU A 133 -9.93 0.81 -18.68
CA GLU A 133 -10.51 1.01 -17.35
C GLU A 133 -9.57 0.56 -16.22
N SER A 134 -8.73 -0.45 -16.43
CA SER A 134 -7.69 -0.83 -15.46
C SER A 134 -6.62 0.26 -15.35
N HIS A 135 -6.14 0.79 -16.48
CA HIS A 135 -5.12 1.83 -16.54
C HIS A 135 -5.61 3.18 -16.02
N LYS A 136 -6.88 3.55 -16.22
CA LYS A 136 -7.50 4.72 -15.58
C LYS A 136 -7.45 4.64 -14.04
N ARG A 137 -7.46 3.43 -13.49
CA ARG A 137 -7.27 3.13 -12.05
C ARG A 137 -5.80 2.84 -11.69
N GLY A 138 -4.93 2.79 -12.70
CA GLY A 138 -3.50 2.47 -12.65
C GLY A 138 -3.20 1.02 -12.24
N MET A 139 -4.15 0.11 -12.47
CA MET A 139 -3.94 -1.32 -12.26
C MET A 139 -3.24 -1.92 -13.47
N GLU A 140 -2.29 -2.84 -13.22
CA GLU A 140 -1.75 -3.68 -14.29
C GLU A 140 -2.82 -4.66 -14.77
N LEU A 141 -3.07 -4.77 -16.08
CA LEU A 141 -3.93 -5.83 -16.64
C LEU A 141 -3.09 -6.97 -17.20
N HIS A 142 -3.28 -8.15 -16.64
CA HIS A 142 -2.70 -9.39 -17.11
C HIS A 142 -3.78 -10.19 -17.85
N VAL A 143 -3.54 -10.48 -19.12
CA VAL A 143 -4.47 -11.27 -19.93
C VAL A 143 -4.30 -12.74 -19.64
N TRP A 144 -5.33 -13.37 -19.09
CA TRP A 144 -5.37 -14.79 -18.84
C TRP A 144 -5.98 -15.55 -20.03
N LEU A 145 -5.25 -16.56 -20.48
CA LEU A 145 -5.66 -17.50 -21.49
C LEU A 145 -5.54 -18.92 -20.93
N ASN A 146 -6.49 -19.78 -21.28
CA ASN A 146 -6.28 -21.21 -21.21
C ASN A 146 -5.56 -21.66 -22.50
N PRO A 147 -4.39 -22.34 -22.45
CA PRO A 147 -3.61 -22.63 -23.66
C PRO A 147 -4.18 -23.78 -24.51
N TYR A 148 -4.89 -24.76 -23.93
CA TYR A 148 -5.25 -26.01 -24.63
C TYR A 148 -6.73 -26.43 -24.58
N ARG A 149 -7.59 -25.84 -23.72
CA ARG A 149 -9.03 -26.15 -23.75
C ARG A 149 -9.66 -25.62 -25.05
N ALA A 150 -10.09 -26.53 -25.92
CA ALA A 150 -10.72 -26.21 -27.20
C ALA A 150 -12.25 -26.10 -27.14
N HIS A 151 -12.87 -26.70 -26.12
CA HIS A 151 -14.29 -26.52 -25.79
C HIS A 151 -14.56 -26.93 -24.34
N HIS A 152 -15.45 -26.21 -23.66
CA HIS A 152 -15.89 -26.48 -22.29
C HIS A 152 -17.29 -27.10 -22.27
N THR A 153 -17.61 -27.91 -21.26
CA THR A 153 -18.91 -28.59 -21.06
C THR A 153 -20.13 -27.67 -21.22
N VAL A 154 -20.18 -26.55 -20.48
CA VAL A 154 -21.19 -25.48 -20.56
C VAL A 154 -20.83 -24.39 -21.59
N GLY A 155 -19.99 -24.71 -22.56
CA GLY A 155 -19.40 -23.82 -23.57
C GLY A 155 -20.26 -23.57 -24.82
N GLY A 156 -21.49 -24.08 -24.84
CA GLY A 156 -22.44 -23.93 -25.95
C GLY A 156 -22.42 -25.09 -26.94
N PRO A 157 -23.15 -24.99 -28.07
CA PRO A 157 -23.02 -25.95 -29.16
C PRO A 157 -21.69 -25.77 -29.89
N VAL A 158 -21.12 -26.86 -30.40
CA VAL A 158 -19.95 -26.81 -31.29
C VAL A 158 -20.40 -26.41 -32.70
N THR A 159 -20.28 -25.12 -33.01
CA THR A 159 -20.64 -24.47 -34.28
C THR A 159 -19.54 -24.60 -35.35
N ASP A 160 -19.83 -24.17 -36.58
CA ASP A 160 -18.85 -24.13 -37.69
C ASP A 160 -17.82 -23.00 -37.54
N SER A 161 -18.11 -21.99 -36.71
CA SER A 161 -17.15 -20.99 -36.23
C SER A 161 -16.15 -21.57 -35.21
N SER A 162 -16.48 -22.70 -34.57
CA SER A 162 -15.69 -23.29 -33.49
C SER A 162 -14.34 -23.84 -33.98
N ILE A 163 -13.30 -23.66 -33.18
CA ILE A 163 -11.98 -24.26 -33.44
C ILE A 163 -12.06 -25.77 -33.60
N VAL A 164 -12.96 -26.44 -32.86
CA VAL A 164 -13.17 -27.89 -32.95
C VAL A 164 -13.60 -28.35 -34.36
N LYS A 165 -14.29 -27.52 -35.15
CA LYS A 165 -14.64 -27.82 -36.55
C LYS A 165 -13.69 -27.19 -37.57
N ARG A 166 -13.05 -26.05 -37.24
CA ARG A 166 -12.11 -25.38 -38.15
C ARG A 166 -10.69 -25.97 -38.15
N LYS A 167 -10.32 -26.68 -37.07
CA LYS A 167 -9.02 -27.33 -36.86
C LYS A 167 -9.18 -28.74 -36.21
N PRO A 168 -10.02 -29.63 -36.78
CA PRO A 168 -10.31 -30.94 -36.19
C PRO A 168 -9.04 -31.81 -36.06
N GLU A 169 -8.03 -31.58 -36.90
CA GLU A 169 -6.75 -32.27 -36.87
C GLU A 169 -5.90 -31.98 -35.62
N LEU A 170 -6.20 -30.90 -34.89
CA LEU A 170 -5.46 -30.47 -33.70
C LEU A 170 -6.18 -30.76 -32.37
N VAL A 171 -7.44 -31.20 -32.40
CA VAL A 171 -8.27 -31.37 -31.20
C VAL A 171 -8.71 -32.81 -30.97
N LEU A 172 -8.86 -33.16 -29.71
CA LEU A 172 -9.25 -34.47 -29.22
C LEU A 172 -10.45 -34.31 -28.27
N LYS A 173 -11.43 -35.20 -28.40
CA LYS A 173 -12.61 -35.25 -27.53
C LYS A 173 -12.32 -36.05 -26.27
N LEU A 174 -12.68 -35.52 -25.10
CA LEU A 174 -12.55 -36.22 -23.83
C LEU A 174 -13.84 -36.97 -23.45
N LYS A 175 -13.70 -37.98 -22.59
CA LYS A 175 -14.79 -38.90 -22.21
C LYS A 175 -15.83 -38.34 -21.22
N ASP A 176 -15.57 -37.19 -20.59
CA ASP A 176 -16.57 -36.51 -19.76
C ASP A 176 -17.01 -35.14 -20.28
N GLY A 177 -18.25 -34.78 -19.93
CA GLY A 177 -18.81 -33.43 -20.10
C GLY A 177 -18.91 -32.85 -21.51
N ASN A 178 -18.49 -33.57 -22.56
CA ASN A 178 -18.23 -33.02 -23.91
C ASN A 178 -17.08 -32.00 -23.93
N TYR A 179 -16.06 -32.14 -23.06
CA TYR A 179 -14.82 -31.38 -23.21
C TYR A 179 -14.11 -31.73 -24.53
N TRP A 180 -13.48 -30.72 -25.13
CA TRP A 180 -12.48 -30.91 -26.19
C TRP A 180 -11.18 -30.20 -25.81
N TRP A 181 -10.07 -30.82 -26.15
CA TRP A 181 -8.72 -30.35 -25.83
C TRP A 181 -7.90 -30.32 -27.10
N PHE A 182 -7.05 -29.31 -27.28
CA PHE A 182 -5.97 -29.39 -28.24
C PHE A 182 -5.00 -30.51 -27.83
N ASP A 183 -4.42 -31.22 -28.79
CA ASP A 183 -3.27 -32.09 -28.57
C ASP A 183 -2.01 -31.22 -28.38
N PRO A 184 -1.40 -31.16 -27.17
CA PRO A 184 -0.25 -30.29 -26.93
C PRO A 184 1.03 -30.71 -27.68
N ALA A 185 1.11 -31.96 -28.14
CA ALA A 185 2.28 -32.47 -28.87
C ALA A 185 2.31 -32.03 -30.34
N LYS A 186 1.14 -31.86 -30.98
CA LYS A 186 1.06 -31.45 -32.39
C LYS A 186 1.61 -30.03 -32.59
N GLN A 187 2.52 -29.86 -33.55
CA GLN A 187 3.17 -28.55 -33.79
C GLN A 187 2.15 -27.45 -34.10
N GLY A 188 1.12 -27.74 -34.92
CA GLY A 188 0.06 -26.79 -35.25
C GLY A 188 -0.76 -26.31 -34.04
N THR A 189 -0.80 -27.05 -32.92
CA THR A 189 -1.38 -26.57 -31.65
C THR A 189 -0.49 -25.48 -31.06
N LYS A 190 0.82 -25.72 -30.99
CA LYS A 190 1.81 -24.78 -30.46
C LYS A 190 1.83 -23.51 -31.31
N ASP A 191 1.85 -23.66 -32.63
CA ASP A 191 1.81 -22.55 -33.58
C ASP A 191 0.54 -21.70 -33.42
N HIS A 192 -0.64 -22.36 -33.32
CA HIS A 192 -1.92 -21.66 -33.15
C HIS A 192 -2.02 -20.94 -31.81
N SER A 193 -1.70 -21.59 -30.69
CA SER A 193 -1.77 -20.96 -29.36
C SER A 193 -0.70 -19.89 -29.18
N THR A 194 0.49 -20.02 -29.78
CA THR A 194 1.47 -18.92 -29.85
C THR A 194 0.94 -17.76 -30.69
N ALA A 195 0.38 -18.02 -31.88
CA ALA A 195 -0.19 -16.97 -32.72
C ALA A 195 -1.31 -16.19 -32.00
N VAL A 196 -2.17 -16.86 -31.23
CA VAL A 196 -3.24 -16.24 -30.42
C VAL A 196 -2.66 -15.33 -29.32
N VAL A 197 -1.67 -15.80 -28.56
CA VAL A 197 -1.02 -14.95 -27.55
C VAL A 197 -0.30 -13.78 -28.20
N MET A 198 0.42 -14.02 -29.30
CA MET A 198 1.24 -13.02 -29.93
C MET A 198 0.44 -11.98 -30.73
N ASP A 199 -0.75 -12.32 -31.22
CA ASP A 199 -1.76 -11.36 -31.72
C ASP A 199 -2.14 -10.35 -30.62
N ILE A 200 -2.46 -10.84 -29.41
CA ILE A 200 -2.77 -9.98 -28.26
C ILE A 200 -1.56 -9.12 -27.87
N VAL A 201 -0.38 -9.74 -27.70
CA VAL A 201 0.86 -9.05 -27.33
C VAL A 201 1.21 -7.97 -28.35
N LYS A 202 1.01 -8.20 -29.64
CA LYS A 202 1.31 -7.22 -30.69
C LYS A 202 0.30 -6.06 -30.66
N ARG A 203 -1.00 -6.33 -30.63
CA ARG A 203 -2.06 -5.30 -30.78
C ARG A 203 -2.40 -4.50 -29.52
N TYR A 204 -2.51 -5.13 -28.36
CA TYR A 204 -3.02 -4.46 -27.15
C TYR A 204 -1.91 -3.94 -26.24
N ASP A 205 -2.22 -2.97 -25.38
CA ASP A 205 -1.27 -2.40 -24.41
C ASP A 205 -1.36 -3.09 -23.05
N ILE A 206 -1.06 -4.39 -23.02
CA ILE A 206 -1.19 -5.25 -21.83
C ILE A 206 0.05 -5.19 -20.92
N ASP A 207 -0.15 -5.44 -19.62
CA ASP A 207 0.94 -5.51 -18.64
C ASP A 207 1.54 -6.91 -18.52
N GLY A 208 0.74 -7.93 -18.81
CA GLY A 208 1.22 -9.31 -18.86
C GLY A 208 0.32 -10.30 -19.60
N ILE A 209 0.89 -11.46 -19.88
CA ILE A 209 0.21 -12.69 -20.29
C ILE A 209 0.26 -13.68 -19.13
N HIS A 210 -0.86 -14.36 -18.90
CA HIS A 210 -1.03 -15.34 -17.83
C HIS A 210 -1.62 -16.64 -18.35
N PHE A 211 -1.05 -17.79 -17.97
CA PHE A 211 -1.74 -19.07 -18.06
C PHE A 211 -2.07 -19.62 -16.67
N ASP A 212 -3.16 -20.36 -16.60
CA ASP A 212 -3.61 -21.14 -15.45
C ASP A 212 -2.91 -22.53 -15.44
N ASP A 213 -3.52 -23.49 -14.73
CA ASP A 213 -3.00 -24.82 -14.45
C ASP A 213 -3.32 -25.89 -15.52
N TYR A 214 -4.04 -25.52 -16.58
CA TYR A 214 -4.55 -26.47 -17.57
C TYR A 214 -3.56 -26.69 -18.72
N PHE A 215 -2.71 -27.70 -18.56
CA PHE A 215 -1.75 -28.16 -19.57
C PHE A 215 -2.35 -29.33 -20.37
N TYR A 216 -2.02 -30.58 -20.05
CA TYR A 216 -2.95 -31.68 -20.34
C TYR A 216 -4.17 -31.58 -19.39
N PRO A 217 -5.33 -32.16 -19.73
CA PRO A 217 -6.53 -32.01 -18.91
C PRO A 217 -6.40 -32.77 -17.58
N TYR A 218 -7.16 -32.35 -16.58
CA TYR A 218 -7.31 -33.14 -15.35
C TYR A 218 -7.91 -34.53 -15.68
N PRO A 219 -7.47 -35.61 -15.00
CA PRO A 219 -7.87 -36.97 -15.36
C PRO A 219 -9.39 -37.23 -15.33
N ASP A 220 -10.14 -36.58 -14.44
CA ASP A 220 -11.59 -36.71 -14.32
C ASP A 220 -12.32 -36.27 -15.60
N TYR A 221 -11.81 -35.26 -16.32
CA TYR A 221 -12.37 -34.80 -17.60
C TYR A 221 -12.33 -35.89 -18.68
N ASN A 222 -11.47 -36.89 -18.52
CA ASN A 222 -11.39 -38.09 -19.37
C ASN A 222 -11.75 -39.38 -18.62
N LYS A 223 -12.48 -39.29 -17.50
CA LYS A 223 -12.91 -40.42 -16.65
C LYS A 223 -11.76 -41.30 -16.15
N PHE A 224 -10.63 -40.67 -15.84
CA PHE A 224 -9.38 -41.28 -15.41
C PHE A 224 -8.72 -42.21 -16.43
N GLU A 225 -9.14 -42.15 -17.71
CA GLU A 225 -8.43 -42.81 -18.81
C GLU A 225 -7.31 -41.93 -19.39
N ASP A 226 -6.30 -42.57 -20.00
CA ASP A 226 -5.18 -41.89 -20.64
C ASP A 226 -5.63 -40.93 -21.75
N PHE A 227 -4.92 -39.81 -21.90
CA PHE A 227 -5.23 -38.78 -22.88
C PHE A 227 -5.12 -39.36 -24.31
N PRO A 228 -6.11 -39.16 -25.19
CA PRO A 228 -6.24 -39.93 -26.44
C PRO A 228 -5.27 -39.53 -27.58
N ASP A 229 -4.07 -39.05 -27.28
CA ASP A 229 -3.02 -38.66 -28.24
C ASP A 229 -2.28 -39.86 -28.89
N ASN A 230 -2.94 -41.02 -29.01
CA ASN A 230 -2.35 -42.26 -29.55
C ASN A 230 -1.80 -42.08 -30.97
N GLU A 231 -2.47 -41.28 -31.81
CA GLU A 231 -2.03 -40.95 -33.17
C GLU A 231 -0.68 -40.20 -33.16
N SER A 232 -0.62 -39.08 -32.44
CA SER A 232 0.58 -38.24 -32.30
C SER A 232 1.74 -38.97 -31.64
N TRP A 233 1.45 -39.82 -30.65
CA TRP A 233 2.43 -40.67 -29.99
C TRP A 233 3.05 -41.69 -30.95
N GLN A 234 2.22 -42.40 -31.73
CA GLN A 234 2.73 -43.35 -32.74
C GLN A 234 3.49 -42.63 -33.86
N ALA A 235 3.06 -41.43 -34.28
CA ALA A 235 3.80 -40.61 -35.24
C ALA A 235 5.20 -40.22 -34.71
N TYR A 236 5.30 -39.83 -33.42
CA TYR A 236 6.58 -39.53 -32.77
C TYR A 236 7.51 -40.76 -32.69
N VAL A 237 6.98 -41.91 -32.27
CA VAL A 237 7.76 -43.17 -32.17
C VAL A 237 8.24 -43.63 -33.56
N ASN A 238 7.36 -43.64 -34.56
CA ASN A 238 7.71 -44.00 -35.93
C ASN A 238 8.70 -43.00 -36.57
N GLY A 239 8.70 -41.74 -36.13
CA GLY A 239 9.72 -40.74 -36.47
C GLY A 239 11.08 -40.94 -35.79
N GLY A 240 11.28 -42.02 -35.04
CA GLY A 240 12.53 -42.31 -34.32
C GLY A 240 12.61 -41.67 -32.92
N GLY A 241 11.47 -41.27 -32.36
CA GLY A 241 11.35 -40.73 -31.01
C GLY A 241 11.86 -41.67 -29.91
N LYS A 242 12.42 -41.10 -28.83
CA LYS A 242 13.14 -41.86 -27.77
C LYS A 242 12.74 -41.51 -26.33
N LEU A 243 11.95 -40.46 -26.13
CA LEU A 243 11.40 -40.12 -24.81
C LEU A 243 10.35 -41.15 -24.40
N SER A 244 10.10 -41.30 -23.09
CA SER A 244 8.89 -41.99 -22.62
C SER A 244 7.65 -41.17 -23.03
N ARG A 245 6.46 -41.78 -23.08
CA ARG A 245 5.22 -41.04 -23.40
C ARG A 245 5.00 -39.84 -22.46
N GLY A 246 5.28 -40.01 -21.17
CA GLY A 246 5.18 -38.93 -20.19
C GLY A 246 6.20 -37.81 -20.42
N ASP A 247 7.45 -38.16 -20.74
CA ASP A 247 8.50 -37.17 -21.01
C ASP A 247 8.30 -36.45 -22.34
N TRP A 248 7.75 -37.13 -23.36
CA TRP A 248 7.33 -36.54 -24.63
C TRP A 248 6.18 -35.53 -24.45
N ARG A 249 5.16 -35.87 -23.64
CA ARG A 249 4.09 -34.93 -23.27
C ARG A 249 4.63 -33.71 -22.51
N ARG A 250 5.53 -33.93 -21.56
CA ARG A 250 6.22 -32.83 -20.84
C ARG A 250 7.05 -31.96 -21.79
N ASP A 251 7.90 -32.57 -22.62
CA ASP A 251 8.76 -31.87 -23.59
C ASP A 251 7.95 -31.01 -24.58
N ALA A 252 6.78 -31.50 -25.00
CA ALA A 252 5.87 -30.73 -25.85
C ALA A 252 5.39 -29.42 -25.18
N VAL A 253 5.02 -29.47 -23.90
CA VAL A 253 4.60 -28.29 -23.13
C VAL A 253 5.81 -27.40 -22.79
N ASN A 254 6.93 -28.01 -22.37
CA ASN A 254 8.18 -27.33 -22.06
C ASN A 254 8.66 -26.45 -23.23
N SER A 255 8.70 -27.05 -24.43
CA SER A 255 9.07 -26.37 -25.67
C SER A 255 8.13 -25.21 -26.02
N PHE A 256 6.82 -25.36 -25.77
CA PHE A 256 5.85 -24.29 -25.98
C PHE A 256 6.07 -23.13 -25.00
N ILE A 257 6.21 -23.42 -23.70
CA ILE A 257 6.44 -22.41 -22.65
C ILE A 257 7.75 -21.65 -22.88
N GLU A 258 8.85 -22.35 -23.20
CA GLU A 258 10.14 -21.71 -23.48
C GLU A 258 10.07 -20.79 -24.72
N ASN A 259 9.53 -21.29 -25.83
CA ASN A 259 9.48 -20.52 -27.07
C ASN A 259 8.51 -19.34 -26.98
N LEU A 260 7.39 -19.49 -26.28
CA LEU A 260 6.45 -18.41 -26.05
C LEU A 260 7.07 -17.30 -25.19
N TYR A 261 7.78 -17.64 -24.11
CA TYR A 261 8.51 -16.63 -23.32
C TYR A 261 9.50 -15.87 -24.21
N LYS A 262 10.29 -16.57 -25.03
CA LYS A 262 11.24 -15.96 -25.99
C LYS A 262 10.54 -15.00 -26.96
N GLU A 263 9.40 -15.36 -27.57
CA GLU A 263 8.71 -14.47 -28.53
C GLU A 263 8.02 -13.27 -27.85
N ILE A 264 7.45 -13.44 -26.65
CA ILE A 264 6.92 -12.32 -25.85
C ILE A 264 8.07 -11.35 -25.53
N LYS A 265 9.20 -11.83 -25.01
CA LYS A 265 10.35 -10.99 -24.66
C LYS A 265 10.97 -10.27 -25.87
N SER A 266 11.02 -10.90 -27.04
CA SER A 266 11.54 -10.26 -28.26
C SER A 266 10.58 -9.25 -28.88
N THR A 267 9.27 -9.43 -28.72
CA THR A 267 8.24 -8.56 -29.31
C THR A 267 7.90 -7.35 -28.44
N LYS A 268 7.64 -7.56 -27.15
CA LYS A 268 7.41 -6.50 -26.15
C LYS A 268 8.01 -6.92 -24.81
N LYS A 269 9.30 -6.61 -24.60
CA LYS A 269 10.08 -6.99 -23.40
C LYS A 269 9.33 -6.75 -22.07
N ASN A 270 8.61 -5.64 -21.98
CA ASN A 270 7.85 -5.19 -20.80
C ASN A 270 6.60 -6.02 -20.47
N VAL A 271 6.02 -6.78 -21.41
CA VAL A 271 4.82 -7.59 -21.14
C VAL A 271 5.24 -8.79 -20.30
N LYS A 272 4.88 -8.82 -19.01
CA LYS A 272 5.27 -9.89 -18.08
C LYS A 272 4.62 -11.22 -18.50
N PHE A 273 5.37 -12.31 -18.58
CA PHE A 273 4.76 -13.65 -18.71
C PHE A 273 4.73 -14.33 -17.34
N GLY A 274 3.61 -14.97 -16.98
CA GLY A 274 3.55 -15.73 -15.74
C GLY A 274 2.56 -16.88 -15.76
N LEU A 275 2.80 -17.85 -14.88
CA LEU A 275 2.08 -19.12 -14.83
C LEU A 275 1.50 -19.34 -13.44
N SER A 276 0.26 -19.83 -13.38
CA SER A 276 -0.43 -20.28 -12.17
C SER A 276 -0.66 -21.79 -12.21
N PRO A 277 0.41 -22.61 -12.09
CA PRO A 277 0.27 -24.06 -12.06
C PRO A 277 -0.31 -24.55 -10.74
N PHE A 278 -0.66 -25.83 -10.68
CA PHE A 278 -1.12 -26.47 -9.44
C PHE A 278 -0.12 -26.27 -8.29
N GLY A 279 -0.61 -26.11 -7.05
CA GLY A 279 0.21 -25.59 -5.95
C GLY A 279 1.38 -26.47 -5.47
N MET A 280 1.33 -27.79 -5.71
CA MET A 280 2.39 -28.74 -5.38
C MET A 280 3.01 -29.28 -6.67
N TYR A 281 4.35 -29.32 -6.76
CA TYR A 281 5.03 -29.85 -7.96
C TYR A 281 4.76 -31.36 -8.16
N ARG A 282 5.10 -32.17 -7.15
CA ARG A 282 4.71 -33.58 -7.06
C ARG A 282 4.92 -34.13 -5.63
N PRO A 283 4.32 -35.28 -5.26
CA PRO A 283 4.56 -35.91 -3.97
C PRO A 283 6.05 -36.08 -3.66
N GLY A 284 6.45 -35.82 -2.41
CA GLY A 284 7.84 -35.80 -1.96
C GLY A 284 8.62 -34.51 -2.28
N TYR A 285 8.00 -33.50 -2.92
CA TYR A 285 8.62 -32.20 -3.22
C TYR A 285 7.77 -31.02 -2.71
N PRO A 286 8.04 -30.48 -1.50
CA PRO A 286 9.03 -30.92 -0.51
C PRO A 286 8.71 -32.28 0.12
N ALA A 287 9.65 -32.89 0.86
CA ALA A 287 9.54 -34.27 1.36
C ALA A 287 8.28 -34.61 2.18
N SER A 288 7.62 -33.60 2.77
CA SER A 288 6.36 -33.72 3.51
C SER A 288 5.09 -33.54 2.65
N ALA A 289 5.22 -33.50 1.32
CA ALA A 289 4.14 -33.12 0.40
C ALA A 289 3.50 -34.33 -0.28
N GLU A 290 2.17 -34.35 -0.32
CA GLU A 290 1.37 -35.53 -0.67
C GLU A 290 0.11 -35.13 -1.47
N GLY A 291 -0.33 -36.02 -2.37
CA GLY A 291 -1.55 -35.81 -3.17
C GLY A 291 -1.30 -35.83 -4.68
N PHE A 292 -1.87 -34.86 -5.38
CA PHE A 292 -1.91 -34.80 -6.85
C PHE A 292 -0.55 -34.47 -7.49
N ASP A 293 -0.12 -35.29 -8.45
CA ASP A 293 1.16 -35.14 -9.15
C ASP A 293 0.94 -34.45 -10.51
N GLN A 294 1.10 -33.13 -10.58
CA GLN A 294 0.91 -32.40 -11.85
C GLN A 294 1.98 -32.73 -12.90
N TYR A 295 3.16 -33.17 -12.48
CA TYR A 295 4.24 -33.55 -13.38
C TYR A 295 3.91 -34.82 -14.16
N GLU A 296 3.21 -35.79 -13.55
CA GLU A 296 2.74 -37.02 -14.24
C GLU A 296 1.30 -36.94 -14.77
N GLN A 297 0.41 -36.12 -14.17
CA GLN A 297 -1.02 -36.12 -14.52
C GLN A 297 -1.43 -34.97 -15.45
N LEU A 298 -0.82 -33.78 -15.32
CA LEU A 298 -1.01 -32.65 -16.23
C LEU A 298 0.16 -32.49 -17.22
N TYR A 299 1.21 -33.31 -17.07
CA TYR A 299 2.51 -33.21 -17.75
C TYR A 299 3.13 -31.81 -17.64
N ALA A 300 2.92 -31.17 -16.49
CA ALA A 300 3.39 -29.83 -16.18
C ALA A 300 4.72 -29.89 -15.43
N ASP A 301 5.84 -29.71 -16.14
CA ASP A 301 7.15 -29.51 -15.49
C ASP A 301 7.30 -28.06 -15.00
N ALA A 302 6.40 -27.68 -14.11
CA ALA A 302 6.34 -26.38 -13.46
C ALA A 302 7.64 -26.01 -12.71
N ARG A 303 8.43 -27.02 -12.30
CA ARG A 303 9.75 -26.83 -11.70
C ARG A 303 10.80 -26.46 -12.76
N LEU A 304 10.81 -27.09 -13.93
CA LEU A 304 11.72 -26.73 -15.01
C LEU A 304 11.49 -25.28 -15.46
N TRP A 305 10.24 -24.88 -15.73
CA TRP A 305 9.93 -23.53 -16.22
C TRP A 305 10.39 -22.44 -15.23
N TRP A 306 10.20 -22.69 -13.93
CA TRP A 306 10.61 -21.81 -12.85
C TRP A 306 12.14 -21.76 -12.67
N THR A 307 12.80 -22.92 -12.59
CA THR A 307 14.27 -23.01 -12.43
C THR A 307 15.04 -22.55 -13.66
N LYS A 308 14.41 -22.51 -14.85
CA LYS A 308 14.97 -21.94 -16.10
C LYS A 308 14.61 -20.47 -16.33
N GLY A 309 13.75 -19.87 -15.49
CA GLY A 309 13.34 -18.47 -15.65
C GLY A 309 12.56 -18.19 -16.94
N TRP A 310 11.79 -19.18 -17.44
CA TRP A 310 10.89 -19.04 -18.61
C TRP A 310 9.59 -18.29 -18.26
N VAL A 311 9.63 -17.49 -17.20
CA VAL A 311 8.56 -16.63 -16.68
C VAL A 311 9.19 -15.40 -16.03
N ASP A 312 8.39 -14.35 -15.90
CA ASP A 312 8.68 -13.16 -15.10
C ASP A 312 8.07 -13.27 -13.70
N TYR A 313 6.91 -13.92 -13.58
CA TYR A 313 6.29 -14.21 -12.29
C TYR A 313 5.66 -15.61 -12.25
N PHE A 314 5.53 -16.16 -11.05
CA PHE A 314 5.04 -17.52 -10.83
C PHE A 314 4.08 -17.54 -9.65
N SER A 315 2.98 -18.27 -9.82
CA SER A 315 1.79 -18.13 -8.98
C SER A 315 1.18 -19.48 -8.61
N PRO A 316 1.93 -20.36 -7.92
CA PRO A 316 1.45 -21.69 -7.59
C PRO A 316 0.12 -21.59 -6.82
N GLN A 317 -0.85 -22.42 -7.20
CA GLN A 317 -2.21 -22.42 -6.65
C GLN A 317 -2.24 -23.06 -5.25
N LEU A 318 -1.79 -22.30 -4.24
CA LEU A 318 -1.70 -22.73 -2.84
C LEU A 318 -3.07 -22.63 -2.14
N TYR A 319 -4.04 -23.38 -2.64
CA TYR A 319 -5.46 -23.28 -2.25
C TYR A 319 -5.83 -24.02 -0.95
N TRP A 320 -4.87 -24.22 -0.06
CA TRP A 320 -5.04 -24.96 1.20
C TRP A 320 -4.62 -24.11 2.40
N THR A 321 -5.08 -24.50 3.59
CA THR A 321 -4.76 -23.77 4.83
C THR A 321 -3.28 -23.91 5.20
N ILE A 322 -2.80 -22.95 5.99
CA ILE A 322 -1.49 -22.96 6.67
C ILE A 322 -1.28 -24.27 7.43
N THR A 323 -2.35 -24.82 8.01
CA THR A 323 -2.35 -26.01 8.87
C THR A 323 -2.53 -27.34 8.13
N ARG A 324 -2.78 -27.36 6.82
CA ARG A 324 -3.09 -28.59 6.07
C ARG A 324 -1.85 -29.51 5.96
N PRO A 325 -1.86 -30.74 6.52
CA PRO A 325 -0.78 -31.70 6.26
C PRO A 325 -0.71 -32.08 4.77
N GLY A 326 0.48 -32.39 4.26
CA GLY A 326 0.73 -32.66 2.84
C GLY A 326 0.75 -31.41 1.95
N LEU A 327 -0.02 -30.37 2.27
CA LEU A 327 -0.32 -29.25 1.35
C LEU A 327 -0.27 -27.87 2.03
N SER A 328 0.49 -27.74 3.13
CA SER A 328 0.56 -26.53 3.97
C SER A 328 1.07 -25.32 3.18
N PHE A 329 0.31 -24.23 3.20
CA PHE A 329 0.61 -22.97 2.48
C PHE A 329 2.08 -22.49 2.65
N PRO A 330 2.61 -22.24 3.87
CA PRO A 330 4.00 -21.80 4.03
C PRO A 330 5.03 -22.85 3.60
N VAL A 331 4.73 -24.14 3.73
CA VAL A 331 5.66 -25.22 3.38
C VAL A 331 5.84 -25.31 1.85
N LEU A 332 4.75 -25.22 1.10
CA LEU A 332 4.78 -25.17 -0.37
C LEU A 332 5.37 -23.84 -0.87
N LEU A 333 4.96 -22.70 -0.31
CA LEU A 333 5.51 -21.39 -0.69
C LEU A 333 7.02 -21.31 -0.47
N GLY A 334 7.48 -21.74 0.71
CA GLY A 334 8.90 -21.79 1.05
C GLY A 334 9.70 -22.79 0.21
N TRP A 335 9.07 -23.82 -0.36
CA TRP A 335 9.72 -24.71 -1.33
C TRP A 335 9.86 -24.03 -2.70
N TRP A 336 8.79 -23.47 -3.26
CA TRP A 336 8.86 -22.72 -4.52
C TRP A 336 9.84 -21.53 -4.46
N ALA A 337 9.95 -20.86 -3.30
CA ALA A 337 10.94 -19.80 -3.08
C ALA A 337 12.40 -20.28 -3.19
N ARG A 338 12.70 -21.53 -2.80
CA ARG A 338 14.05 -22.12 -2.93
C ARG A 338 14.39 -22.57 -4.35
N GLU A 339 13.38 -22.90 -5.15
CA GLU A 339 13.56 -23.27 -6.57
C GLU A 339 13.70 -22.03 -7.49
N ASN A 340 13.57 -20.80 -6.95
CA ASN A 340 13.63 -19.53 -7.69
C ASN A 340 15.07 -19.12 -8.06
N GLN A 341 15.69 -19.84 -8.99
CA GLN A 341 17.09 -19.61 -9.39
C GLN A 341 17.31 -18.26 -10.11
N HIS A 342 16.24 -17.63 -10.62
CA HIS A 342 16.30 -16.41 -11.44
C HIS A 342 15.76 -15.14 -10.75
N GLN A 343 15.50 -15.20 -9.43
CA GLN A 343 15.00 -14.08 -8.61
C GLN A 343 13.76 -13.40 -9.23
N ARG A 344 12.86 -14.23 -9.77
CA ARG A 344 11.58 -13.83 -10.36
C ARG A 344 10.53 -13.63 -9.28
N HIS A 345 9.43 -12.94 -9.63
CA HIS A 345 8.35 -12.67 -8.69
C HIS A 345 7.59 -13.95 -8.32
N LEU A 346 7.41 -14.21 -7.02
CA LEU A 346 6.66 -15.36 -6.51
C LEU A 346 5.40 -14.87 -5.78
N TRP A 347 4.28 -14.89 -6.49
CA TRP A 347 3.00 -14.34 -6.03
C TRP A 347 1.94 -15.45 -6.01
N PRO A 348 1.86 -16.26 -4.93
CA PRO A 348 1.01 -17.45 -4.90
C PRO A 348 -0.47 -17.14 -5.10
N GLY A 349 -1.17 -18.09 -5.73
CA GLY A 349 -2.62 -18.11 -5.79
C GLY A 349 -3.20 -18.55 -4.44
N MET A 350 -4.16 -17.77 -3.93
CA MET A 350 -4.87 -18.04 -2.68
C MET A 350 -6.37 -18.22 -2.96
N SER A 351 -6.94 -19.34 -2.53
CA SER A 351 -8.38 -19.58 -2.63
C SER A 351 -9.10 -18.90 -1.47
N VAL A 352 -9.86 -17.85 -1.77
CA VAL A 352 -10.74 -17.17 -0.82
C VAL A 352 -11.92 -18.07 -0.39
N GLY A 353 -12.26 -19.06 -1.23
CA GLY A 353 -13.29 -20.05 -0.96
C GLY A 353 -14.71 -19.46 -0.99
N ARG A 354 -15.59 -20.00 -0.14
CA ARG A 354 -16.96 -19.51 0.09
C ARG A 354 -17.29 -19.28 1.56
N ASP A 355 -16.34 -19.53 2.47
CA ASP A 355 -16.55 -19.31 3.90
C ASP A 355 -16.42 -17.82 4.23
N THR A 356 -17.47 -17.23 4.80
CA THR A 356 -17.52 -15.83 5.24
C THR A 356 -17.15 -15.67 6.72
N SER A 357 -16.69 -16.73 7.39
CA SER A 357 -16.34 -16.70 8.80
C SER A 357 -15.16 -15.80 9.14
N ALA A 358 -15.11 -15.38 10.41
CA ALA A 358 -13.94 -14.74 11.00
C ALA A 358 -12.72 -15.69 11.10
N ALA A 359 -12.89 -17.00 10.93
CA ALA A 359 -11.77 -17.94 10.86
C ALA A 359 -11.09 -17.87 9.47
N ASN A 360 -11.85 -17.98 8.38
CA ASN A 360 -11.32 -17.81 7.03
C ASN A 360 -10.76 -16.40 6.81
N THR A 361 -11.39 -15.37 7.39
CA THR A 361 -10.86 -14.00 7.35
C THR A 361 -9.45 -13.90 7.93
N ARG A 362 -9.20 -14.52 9.10
CA ARG A 362 -7.87 -14.57 9.72
C ARG A 362 -6.90 -15.47 8.95
N GLU A 363 -7.36 -16.58 8.39
CA GLU A 363 -6.55 -17.48 7.56
C GLU A 363 -5.97 -16.74 6.35
N ILE A 364 -6.82 -16.04 5.58
CA ILE A 364 -6.38 -15.23 4.42
C ILE A 364 -5.46 -14.08 4.85
N GLN A 365 -5.77 -13.37 5.95
CA GLN A 365 -4.87 -12.35 6.50
C GLN A 365 -3.49 -12.94 6.88
N ASN A 366 -3.46 -14.12 7.53
CA ASN A 366 -2.24 -14.80 7.92
C ASN A 366 -1.43 -15.26 6.70
N GLN A 367 -2.08 -15.76 5.64
CA GLN A 367 -1.41 -16.14 4.40
C GLN A 367 -0.74 -14.93 3.71
N ILE A 368 -1.40 -13.77 3.66
CA ILE A 368 -0.79 -12.50 3.18
C ILE A 368 0.40 -12.08 4.07
N MET A 369 0.29 -12.22 5.39
CA MET A 369 1.41 -11.90 6.29
C MET A 369 2.57 -12.90 6.20
N ILE A 370 2.30 -14.16 5.83
CA ILE A 370 3.31 -15.16 5.51
C ILE A 370 4.05 -14.83 4.22
N THR A 371 3.38 -14.39 3.14
CA THR A 371 4.10 -14.03 1.90
C THR A 371 5.06 -12.86 2.13
N ARG A 372 4.63 -11.83 2.88
CA ARG A 372 5.47 -10.71 3.34
C ARG A 372 6.62 -11.11 4.27
N GLY A 373 6.46 -12.20 5.02
CA GLY A 373 7.50 -12.77 5.87
C GLY A 373 8.53 -13.59 5.12
N MET A 374 8.17 -14.13 3.94
CA MET A 374 9.06 -14.93 3.08
C MET A 374 9.75 -14.10 2.00
N ASP A 375 9.10 -13.05 1.49
CA ASP A 375 9.70 -12.02 0.64
C ASP A 375 9.36 -10.63 1.19
N ALA A 376 10.38 -9.94 1.69
CA ALA A 376 10.28 -8.58 2.22
C ALA A 376 10.59 -7.48 1.18
N VAL A 377 10.87 -7.85 -0.06
CA VAL A 377 11.30 -6.95 -1.16
C VAL A 377 10.24 -6.88 -2.26
N ALA A 378 9.71 -8.02 -2.71
CA ALA A 378 8.73 -8.11 -3.79
C ALA A 378 7.47 -8.98 -3.47
N PRO A 379 6.90 -8.92 -2.25
CA PRO A 379 5.77 -9.76 -1.87
C PRO A 379 4.56 -9.57 -2.79
N GLY A 380 3.68 -10.58 -2.81
CA GLY A 380 2.39 -10.46 -3.48
C GLY A 380 1.52 -11.68 -3.30
N THR A 381 0.25 -11.54 -3.67
CA THR A 381 -0.75 -12.62 -3.66
C THR A 381 -1.77 -12.40 -4.78
N ILE A 382 -2.32 -13.48 -5.32
CA ILE A 382 -3.41 -13.43 -6.29
C ILE A 382 -4.62 -14.15 -5.70
N HIS A 383 -5.75 -13.46 -5.63
CA HIS A 383 -6.96 -13.93 -4.98
C HIS A 383 -7.85 -14.66 -5.99
N TRP A 384 -8.09 -15.96 -5.74
CA TRP A 384 -9.08 -16.77 -6.43
C TRP A 384 -10.40 -16.76 -5.62
N ASN A 385 -11.43 -16.04 -6.05
CA ASN A 385 -11.54 -15.12 -7.18
C ASN A 385 -12.26 -13.82 -6.79
N ILE A 386 -12.43 -12.90 -7.74
CA ILE A 386 -13.05 -11.59 -7.46
C ILE A 386 -14.48 -11.72 -6.89
N SER A 387 -15.31 -12.64 -7.39
CA SER A 387 -16.66 -12.82 -6.84
C SER A 387 -16.63 -13.40 -5.43
N SER A 388 -15.63 -14.20 -5.05
CA SER A 388 -15.49 -14.68 -3.68
C SER A 388 -14.97 -13.62 -2.71
N LEU A 389 -14.20 -12.63 -3.17
CA LEU A 389 -13.93 -11.41 -2.39
C LEU A 389 -15.21 -10.59 -2.20
N ILE A 390 -15.95 -10.31 -3.28
CA ILE A 390 -17.17 -9.48 -3.26
C ILE A 390 -18.28 -10.11 -2.40
N ARG A 391 -18.43 -11.44 -2.44
CA ARG A 391 -19.39 -12.19 -1.60
C ARG A 391 -18.96 -12.28 -0.12
N ASN A 392 -17.76 -11.84 0.23
CA ASN A 392 -17.24 -11.86 1.60
C ASN A 392 -16.80 -10.44 2.06
N PRO A 393 -17.75 -9.54 2.34
CA PRO A 393 -17.43 -8.16 2.75
C PRO A 393 -16.67 -8.10 4.09
N ALA A 394 -16.82 -9.10 4.97
CA ALA A 394 -16.05 -9.19 6.21
C ALA A 394 -14.56 -9.43 5.94
N LEU A 395 -14.23 -10.29 4.97
CA LEU A 395 -12.85 -10.46 4.50
C LEU A 395 -12.36 -9.23 3.75
N ALA A 396 -13.16 -8.67 2.83
CA ALA A 396 -12.74 -7.53 2.01
C ALA A 396 -12.39 -6.31 2.90
N GLN A 397 -13.24 -5.99 3.87
CA GLN A 397 -12.94 -4.98 4.89
C GLN A 397 -11.78 -5.41 5.80
N GLY A 398 -11.70 -6.68 6.18
CA GLY A 398 -10.62 -7.22 7.01
C GLY A 398 -9.22 -7.14 6.37
N ILE A 399 -9.09 -7.35 5.07
CA ILE A 399 -7.82 -7.12 4.37
C ILE A 399 -7.52 -5.63 4.22
N LEU A 400 -8.53 -4.79 3.99
CA LEU A 400 -8.38 -3.34 3.88
C LEU A 400 -8.00 -2.66 5.22
N ASP A 401 -8.57 -3.06 6.35
CA ASP A 401 -8.19 -2.52 7.67
C ASP A 401 -6.89 -3.12 8.22
N GLY A 402 -6.51 -4.31 7.75
CA GLY A 402 -5.28 -5.01 8.10
C GLY A 402 -4.18 -4.85 7.05
N PRO A 403 -3.80 -5.91 6.32
CA PRO A 403 -2.62 -5.91 5.45
C PRO A 403 -2.64 -4.82 4.36
N TYR A 404 -3.75 -4.59 3.67
CA TYR A 404 -3.85 -3.71 2.51
C TYR A 404 -4.19 -2.25 2.85
N LYS A 405 -4.20 -1.87 4.13
CA LYS A 405 -4.49 -0.51 4.63
C LYS A 405 -3.69 0.62 3.99
N ARG A 406 -2.49 0.32 3.53
CA ARG A 406 -1.67 1.22 2.72
C ARG A 406 -1.79 0.84 1.26
N ASN A 407 -1.99 1.83 0.40
CA ASN A 407 -1.76 1.69 -1.04
C ASN A 407 -0.31 1.27 -1.32
N ALA A 408 -0.12 0.41 -2.32
CA ALA A 408 1.17 -0.16 -2.69
C ALA A 408 1.39 -0.10 -4.21
N LEU A 409 2.64 0.15 -4.61
CA LEU A 409 3.09 -0.03 -5.99
C LEU A 409 3.24 -1.53 -6.29
N ALA A 410 3.15 -1.91 -7.57
CA ALA A 410 3.66 -3.21 -8.00
C ALA A 410 5.17 -3.31 -7.70
N PRO A 411 5.70 -4.49 -7.32
CA PRO A 411 7.14 -4.70 -7.19
C PRO A 411 7.88 -4.44 -8.51
N ALA A 412 9.07 -3.84 -8.43
CA ALA A 412 9.86 -3.55 -9.62
C ALA A 412 10.33 -4.86 -10.29
N SER A 413 10.44 -4.86 -11.62
CA SER A 413 10.79 -6.03 -12.43
C SER A 413 12.12 -5.82 -13.18
N PRO A 414 13.26 -5.67 -12.45
CA PRO A 414 14.50 -5.12 -13.00
C PRO A 414 15.14 -5.94 -14.13
N TRP A 415 14.85 -7.24 -14.23
CA TRP A 415 15.33 -8.06 -15.36
C TRP A 415 14.60 -7.76 -16.69
N LEU A 416 13.43 -7.09 -16.64
CA LEU A 416 12.73 -6.59 -17.83
C LEU A 416 13.18 -5.18 -18.19
N ASP A 417 13.31 -4.29 -17.20
CA ASP A 417 13.89 -2.97 -17.36
C ASP A 417 14.44 -2.52 -16.01
N ASP A 418 15.72 -2.16 -15.94
CA ASP A 418 16.41 -1.60 -14.78
C ASP A 418 16.56 -0.08 -14.87
N LYS A 419 16.11 0.54 -15.97
CA LYS A 419 16.22 1.98 -16.18
C LYS A 419 15.39 2.76 -15.18
N ILE A 420 16.07 3.51 -14.32
CA ILE A 420 15.47 4.48 -13.41
C ILE A 420 14.96 5.70 -14.21
N PRO A 421 13.70 6.13 -14.03
CA PRO A 421 13.19 7.34 -14.68
C PRO A 421 13.75 8.61 -14.04
N ALA A 422 13.70 9.72 -14.78
CA ALA A 422 14.12 11.02 -14.24
C ALA A 422 13.18 11.48 -13.11
N ALA A 423 13.71 12.28 -12.18
CA ALA A 423 12.86 12.95 -11.20
C ALA A 423 11.98 14.00 -11.93
N PRO A 424 10.67 14.10 -11.59
CA PRO A 424 9.81 15.12 -12.18
C PRO A 424 10.15 16.51 -11.62
N THR A 425 10.00 17.55 -12.44
CA THR A 425 10.12 18.94 -11.98
C THR A 425 8.92 19.26 -11.09
N VAL A 426 9.15 19.48 -9.79
CA VAL A 426 8.11 19.82 -8.80
C VAL A 426 8.02 21.33 -8.60
N THR A 427 6.80 21.86 -8.57
CA THR A 427 6.49 23.21 -8.10
C THR A 427 5.44 23.15 -6.98
N HIS A 428 5.44 24.14 -6.09
CA HIS A 428 4.43 24.24 -5.04
C HIS A 428 4.05 25.70 -4.77
N SER A 429 2.82 25.89 -4.29
CA SER A 429 2.32 27.18 -3.81
C SER A 429 1.33 26.98 -2.66
N ILE A 430 1.28 27.93 -1.74
CA ILE A 430 0.33 27.89 -0.62
C ILE A 430 -0.98 28.54 -1.07
N ILE A 431 -2.10 27.87 -0.80
CA ILE A 431 -3.45 28.32 -1.11
C ILE A 431 -4.29 28.12 0.17
N GLY A 432 -4.49 29.20 0.92
CA GLY A 432 -5.18 29.16 2.21
C GLY A 432 -4.41 28.35 3.25
N ASP A 433 -5.06 27.31 3.79
CA ASP A 433 -4.51 26.37 4.78
C ASP A 433 -3.70 25.22 4.16
N SER A 434 -3.58 25.16 2.83
CA SER A 434 -3.14 23.98 2.08
C SER A 434 -1.98 24.30 1.14
N LEU A 435 -1.11 23.33 0.91
CA LEU A 435 -0.08 23.36 -0.12
C LEU A 435 -0.63 22.74 -1.42
N GLN A 436 -0.73 23.53 -2.47
CA GLN A 436 -0.86 23.02 -3.83
C GLN A 436 0.51 22.52 -4.30
N ILE A 437 0.57 21.26 -4.69
CA ILE A 437 1.76 20.61 -5.27
C ILE A 437 1.43 20.30 -6.72
N SER A 438 2.36 20.58 -7.64
CA SER A 438 2.24 20.30 -9.06
C SER A 438 3.55 19.77 -9.61
N TRP A 439 3.52 18.89 -10.60
CA TRP A 439 4.75 18.34 -11.19
C TRP A 439 4.62 18.05 -12.68
N LYS A 440 5.76 18.02 -13.37
CA LYS A 440 5.88 17.64 -14.79
C LYS A 440 7.05 16.69 -14.98
N HIS A 441 6.84 15.61 -15.72
CA HIS A 441 7.90 14.71 -16.18
C HIS A 441 8.10 14.89 -17.69
N ALA A 442 9.35 14.92 -18.17
CA ALA A 442 9.66 15.16 -19.58
C ALA A 442 9.13 14.06 -20.52
N ASP A 443 9.02 12.83 -20.01
CA ASP A 443 8.51 11.66 -20.74
C ASP A 443 7.27 11.11 -20.02
N ALA A 444 6.25 11.96 -19.81
CA ALA A 444 5.07 11.65 -18.99
C ALA A 444 4.24 10.45 -19.50
N LYS A 445 4.31 10.13 -20.81
CA LYS A 445 3.65 8.96 -21.42
C LYS A 445 4.15 7.62 -20.87
N ASN A 446 5.42 7.56 -20.44
CA ASN A 446 6.07 6.34 -19.95
C ASN A 446 6.03 6.21 -18.40
N ILE A 447 5.37 7.16 -17.71
CA ILE A 447 5.18 7.15 -16.26
C ILE A 447 3.78 6.62 -15.94
N PHE A 448 3.73 5.46 -15.32
CA PHE A 448 2.50 4.74 -14.99
C PHE A 448 1.88 5.20 -13.67
N ARG A 449 2.72 5.51 -12.67
CA ARG A 449 2.31 6.08 -11.37
C ARG A 449 3.20 7.27 -11.00
N SER A 450 2.65 8.21 -10.24
CA SER A 450 3.45 9.18 -9.47
C SER A 450 3.29 8.88 -7.97
N VAL A 451 4.32 9.14 -7.16
CA VAL A 451 4.20 9.10 -5.70
C VAL A 451 4.52 10.48 -5.13
N VAL A 452 3.58 11.06 -4.39
CA VAL A 452 3.83 12.30 -3.64
C VAL A 452 4.13 11.93 -2.19
N TYR A 453 5.36 12.16 -1.76
CA TYR A 453 5.80 11.99 -0.38
C TYR A 453 5.66 13.31 0.39
N PHE A 454 5.35 13.25 1.68
CA PHE A 454 5.17 14.43 2.53
C PHE A 454 5.55 14.16 3.99
N GLN A 455 6.10 15.17 4.66
CA GLN A 455 6.54 15.11 6.05
C GLN A 455 5.81 16.16 6.89
N TYR A 456 5.30 15.78 8.05
CA TYR A 456 4.74 16.71 9.02
C TYR A 456 5.64 16.78 10.27
N GLY A 457 6.24 17.95 10.51
CA GLY A 457 7.20 18.17 11.60
C GLY A 457 8.41 17.26 11.47
N ILE A 458 8.70 16.51 12.56
CA ILE A 458 9.77 15.50 12.64
C ILE A 458 9.26 14.05 12.42
N ARG A 459 8.03 13.86 11.94
CA ARG A 459 7.49 12.51 11.66
C ARG A 459 8.23 11.86 10.48
N LYS A 460 8.04 10.55 10.29
CA LYS A 460 8.48 9.86 9.06
C LYS A 460 7.75 10.46 7.85
N LEU A 461 8.30 10.27 6.65
CA LEU A 461 7.55 10.52 5.42
C LEU A 461 6.33 9.60 5.36
N ASP A 462 5.20 10.20 4.98
CA ASP A 462 4.02 9.51 4.46
C ASP A 462 3.96 9.76 2.94
N TYR A 463 3.06 9.08 2.22
CA TYR A 463 2.99 9.10 0.77
C TYR A 463 1.57 8.86 0.23
N LEU A 464 1.28 9.43 -0.94
CA LEU A 464 0.13 9.12 -1.79
C LEU A 464 0.61 8.58 -3.14
N ILE A 465 0.06 7.44 -3.57
CA ILE A 465 0.28 6.90 -4.92
C ILE A 465 -0.85 7.41 -5.82
N LEU A 466 -0.50 7.92 -6.99
CA LEU A 466 -1.41 8.59 -7.92
C LEU A 466 -1.35 7.97 -9.32
N ASN A 467 -2.49 7.96 -10.00
CA ASN A 467 -2.67 7.40 -11.33
C ASN A 467 -1.99 8.29 -12.40
N GLN A 468 -1.70 7.73 -13.57
CA GLN A 468 -1.24 8.51 -14.73
C GLN A 468 -2.24 9.65 -15.06
N GLY A 469 -1.73 10.78 -15.54
CA GLY A 469 -2.53 11.99 -15.81
C GLY A 469 -2.73 12.91 -14.60
N ILE A 470 -2.74 12.37 -13.37
CA ILE A 470 -2.73 13.21 -12.16
C ILE A 470 -1.34 13.87 -12.05
N THR A 471 -1.33 15.20 -12.10
CA THR A 471 -0.11 16.03 -12.14
C THR A 471 -0.12 17.18 -11.12
N SER A 472 -1.17 17.27 -10.30
CA SER A 472 -1.23 18.16 -9.15
C SER A 472 -2.18 17.64 -8.07
N ILE A 473 -1.91 17.96 -6.80
CA ILE A 473 -2.79 17.69 -5.65
C ILE A 473 -2.70 18.83 -4.62
N ARG A 474 -3.62 18.86 -3.65
CA ARG A 474 -3.50 19.69 -2.44
C ARG A 474 -3.28 18.80 -1.22
N ILE A 475 -2.37 19.24 -0.33
CA ILE A 475 -2.12 18.62 0.98
C ILE A 475 -2.25 19.72 2.06
N PRO A 476 -3.00 19.51 3.15
CA PRO A 476 -3.08 20.48 4.25
C PRO A 476 -1.72 20.88 4.82
N LEU A 477 -1.55 22.14 5.24
CA LEU A 477 -0.31 22.58 5.91
C LEU A 477 -0.23 22.11 7.36
N MET A 478 -1.33 21.66 7.95
CA MET A 478 -1.38 20.99 9.27
C MET A 478 -2.10 19.66 9.11
N LEU A 479 -1.57 18.60 9.72
CA LEU A 479 -2.18 17.27 9.62
C LEU A 479 -3.52 17.18 10.37
N ASP A 480 -3.59 17.74 11.57
CA ASP A 480 -4.78 17.80 12.42
C ASP A 480 -4.65 18.88 13.51
N GLU A 481 -5.76 19.42 13.99
CA GLU A 481 -5.78 20.51 14.98
C GLU A 481 -5.29 20.12 16.38
N LYS A 482 -5.31 18.83 16.72
CA LYS A 482 -5.02 18.34 18.08
C LYS A 482 -3.52 18.13 18.28
N SER A 483 -2.86 17.50 17.32
CA SER A 483 -1.44 17.18 17.36
C SER A 483 -0.56 18.20 16.64
N LYS A 484 -1.16 19.08 15.82
CA LYS A 484 -0.59 20.33 15.30
C LYS A 484 0.72 20.25 14.47
N PRO A 485 1.13 19.14 13.83
CA PRO A 485 2.40 19.14 13.10
C PRO A 485 2.22 19.87 11.76
N ILE A 486 3.13 20.80 11.47
CA ILE A 486 3.15 21.55 10.21
C ILE A 486 3.85 20.73 9.11
N LEU A 487 3.38 20.80 7.87
CA LEU A 487 4.02 20.23 6.70
C LEU A 487 5.43 20.83 6.51
N THR A 488 6.49 20.03 6.62
CA THR A 488 7.90 20.48 6.61
C THR A 488 8.61 20.21 5.29
N ASN A 489 8.35 19.06 4.65
CA ASN A 489 8.98 18.66 3.39
C ASN A 489 7.97 17.94 2.49
N ILE A 490 8.17 18.03 1.18
CA ILE A 490 7.50 17.21 0.17
C ILE A 490 8.52 16.58 -0.79
N ALA A 491 8.14 15.55 -1.54
CA ALA A 491 8.85 15.11 -2.75
C ALA A 491 7.83 14.51 -3.73
N VAL A 492 8.18 14.44 -5.01
CA VAL A 492 7.41 13.64 -5.98
C VAL A 492 8.37 12.73 -6.75
N THR A 493 8.05 11.45 -6.82
CA THR A 493 8.73 10.49 -7.70
C THR A 493 7.83 10.07 -8.85
N SER A 494 8.44 9.71 -9.98
CA SER A 494 7.77 9.11 -11.14
C SER A 494 8.12 7.63 -11.22
N VAL A 495 7.14 6.78 -11.49
CA VAL A 495 7.29 5.31 -11.52
C VAL A 495 6.96 4.79 -12.91
N THR A 496 7.89 4.05 -13.53
CA THR A 496 7.65 3.40 -14.82
C THR A 496 6.69 2.22 -14.68
N ARG A 497 6.19 1.73 -15.82
CA ARG A 497 5.37 0.52 -15.90
C ARG A 497 6.04 -0.74 -15.34
N MET A 498 7.38 -0.81 -15.36
CA MET A 498 8.15 -1.92 -14.76
C MET A 498 8.41 -1.72 -13.26
N GLY A 499 7.81 -0.69 -12.64
CA GLY A 499 7.90 -0.40 -11.21
C GLY A 499 9.12 0.42 -10.79
N ASN A 500 10.03 0.76 -11.72
CA ASN A 500 11.23 1.55 -11.41
C ASN A 500 10.82 2.97 -11.04
N GLU A 501 11.29 3.46 -9.90
CA GLU A 501 10.92 4.75 -9.33
C GLU A 501 12.08 5.72 -9.38
N SER A 502 11.80 6.97 -9.77
CA SER A 502 12.82 8.02 -9.86
C SER A 502 13.43 8.31 -8.50
N LYS A 503 14.66 8.85 -8.49
CA LYS A 503 15.29 9.41 -7.30
C LYS A 503 14.31 10.31 -6.53
N LEU A 504 14.19 10.10 -5.22
CA LEU A 504 13.41 10.93 -4.31
C LEU A 504 14.24 12.15 -3.91
N GLU A 505 13.74 13.35 -4.22
CA GLU A 505 14.38 14.62 -3.88
C GLU A 505 13.44 15.46 -3.00
N LEU A 506 13.88 15.73 -1.76
CA LEU A 506 13.08 16.49 -0.78
C LEU A 506 13.14 17.99 -1.06
N VAL A 507 11.97 18.59 -1.16
CA VAL A 507 11.73 20.04 -1.28
C VAL A 507 11.17 20.54 0.06
N PRO A 508 11.91 21.36 0.81
CA PRO A 508 11.41 21.98 2.04
C PRO A 508 10.25 22.93 1.77
N VAL A 509 9.20 22.85 2.59
CA VAL A 509 8.03 23.74 2.49
C VAL A 509 8.34 25.04 3.24
N THR A 510 8.62 26.10 2.49
CA THR A 510 8.98 27.42 3.03
C THR A 510 7.78 28.36 3.07
N ASN A 511 7.97 29.58 3.62
CA ASN A 511 6.97 30.67 3.59
C ASN A 511 5.58 30.37 4.19
N ILE A 512 5.47 29.30 4.99
CA ILE A 512 4.22 28.87 5.65
C ILE A 512 3.58 30.04 6.44
N PRO A 513 2.28 30.35 6.23
CA PRO A 513 1.61 31.48 6.85
C PRO A 513 1.76 31.55 8.37
N ALA A 514 1.80 32.77 8.90
CA ALA A 514 1.89 32.96 10.34
C ALA A 514 0.61 32.52 11.06
N SER A 515 -0.55 32.61 10.41
CA SER A 515 -1.83 32.04 10.87
C SER A 515 -1.75 30.52 11.11
N VAL A 516 -1.14 29.76 10.18
CA VAL A 516 -0.87 28.33 10.33
C VAL A 516 0.10 28.05 11.48
N LYS A 517 1.21 28.81 11.55
CA LYS A 517 2.18 28.72 12.66
C LYS A 517 1.58 29.07 14.02
N LEU A 518 0.57 29.94 14.04
CA LEU A 518 -0.16 30.37 15.22
C LEU A 518 -1.15 29.29 15.69
N MET A 519 -1.90 28.68 14.77
CA MET A 519 -2.74 27.52 15.09
C MET A 519 -1.90 26.37 15.66
N ALA A 520 -0.71 26.15 15.09
CA ALA A 520 0.25 25.14 15.53
C ALA A 520 0.97 25.43 16.87
N LEU A 521 0.64 26.54 17.56
CA LEU A 521 1.29 26.90 18.83
C LEU A 521 1.18 25.78 19.87
N LYS A 522 2.34 25.30 20.35
CA LYS A 522 2.44 24.27 21.39
C LYS A 522 2.16 24.90 22.76
N ILE A 523 1.18 24.35 23.46
CA ILE A 523 0.81 24.71 24.83
C ILE A 523 0.98 23.45 25.68
N THR A 524 1.71 23.53 26.78
CA THR A 524 1.85 22.45 27.76
C THR A 524 0.57 22.37 28.57
N ALA A 525 -0.24 21.34 28.32
CA ALA A 525 -1.51 21.11 29.01
C ALA A 525 -1.35 20.94 30.53
N ARG A 526 -2.44 21.09 31.28
CA ARG A 526 -2.51 20.96 32.75
C ARG A 526 -1.85 19.70 33.32
N SER A 527 -1.91 18.58 32.60
CA SER A 527 -1.24 17.33 32.98
C SER A 527 0.28 17.44 32.94
N GLY A 528 0.85 18.24 32.04
CA GLY A 528 2.29 18.47 31.88
C GLY A 528 2.94 19.26 33.03
N TRP A 529 2.15 19.77 33.98
CA TRP A 529 2.64 20.35 35.24
C TRP A 529 1.93 19.79 36.49
N ASN A 530 1.25 18.63 36.37
CA ASN A 530 0.55 17.95 37.46
C ASN A 530 -0.52 18.83 38.17
N ALA A 531 -1.29 19.61 37.41
CA ALA A 531 -2.36 20.45 37.94
C ALA A 531 -3.36 19.65 38.80
N ALA A 532 -3.80 20.25 39.91
CA ALA A 532 -4.95 19.78 40.67
C ALA A 532 -6.26 20.09 39.91
N ALA A 533 -7.34 19.41 40.31
CA ALA A 533 -8.69 19.83 39.95
C ALA A 533 -9.03 21.16 40.68
N PRO A 534 -9.75 22.10 40.03
CA PRO A 534 -10.16 23.34 40.67
C PRO A 534 -11.26 23.12 41.71
N LYS A 535 -11.41 24.07 42.64
CA LYS A 535 -12.62 24.23 43.47
C LYS A 535 -13.75 24.81 42.61
N PRO A 536 -15.01 24.86 43.09
CA PRO A 536 -16.10 25.57 42.39
C PRO A 536 -15.72 27.01 42.03
N PHE A 537 -16.08 27.43 40.81
CA PHE A 537 -15.62 28.67 40.18
C PHE A 537 -16.77 29.49 39.57
N LYS A 538 -16.57 30.80 39.41
CA LYS A 538 -17.43 31.69 38.61
C LYS A 538 -17.06 31.53 37.13
N THR A 539 -18.05 31.41 36.24
CA THR A 539 -17.83 31.34 34.79
C THR A 539 -17.90 32.72 34.12
N HIS A 540 -17.30 32.83 32.93
CA HIS A 540 -17.41 34.00 32.04
C HIS A 540 -17.25 33.60 30.56
N THR A 541 -17.43 34.56 29.66
CA THR A 541 -16.90 34.51 28.29
C THR A 541 -15.80 35.56 28.18
N PRO A 542 -14.57 35.20 27.77
CA PRO A 542 -13.49 36.18 27.65
C PRO A 542 -13.74 37.12 26.45
N VAL A 543 -13.70 38.43 26.71
CA VAL A 543 -13.93 39.51 25.72
C VAL A 543 -12.79 40.54 25.67
N ARG A 544 -11.79 40.40 26.55
CA ARG A 544 -10.54 41.18 26.55
C ARG A 544 -9.36 40.34 27.02
N ILE A 545 -8.13 40.76 26.72
CA ILE A 545 -6.89 40.06 27.14
C ILE A 545 -6.12 40.96 28.10
N THR A 546 -5.68 40.40 29.23
CA THR A 546 -4.93 41.16 30.25
C THR A 546 -3.60 40.51 30.54
N ILE A 547 -2.54 41.30 30.41
CA ILE A 547 -1.15 40.87 30.54
C ILE A 547 -0.66 41.10 31.97
N HIS A 548 -0.12 40.04 32.56
CA HIS A 548 0.46 40.01 33.89
C HIS A 548 1.93 39.59 33.86
N HIS A 549 2.58 39.75 35.01
CA HIS A 549 3.84 39.10 35.36
C HIS A 549 3.79 38.61 36.81
N GLU A 550 4.78 37.85 37.23
CA GLU A 550 4.97 37.47 38.64
C GLU A 550 5.92 38.43 39.37
N GLY A 551 5.64 38.76 40.64
CA GLY A 551 6.54 39.58 41.47
C GLY A 551 7.82 38.88 41.95
N THR A 552 8.11 37.66 41.47
CA THR A 552 9.21 36.79 41.93
C THR A 552 10.23 36.52 40.84
N LEU A 553 11.53 36.61 41.17
CA LEU A 553 12.63 36.39 40.23
C LEU A 553 12.62 34.95 39.66
N PHE A 554 12.43 34.84 38.34
CA PHE A 554 12.37 33.58 37.61
C PHE A 554 13.28 33.62 36.38
N ASP A 555 14.00 32.54 36.12
CA ASP A 555 14.99 32.42 35.04
C ASP A 555 14.80 31.09 34.30
N SER A 556 15.40 30.97 33.12
CA SER A 556 15.19 29.81 32.23
C SER A 556 15.83 28.50 32.69
N THR A 557 16.53 28.46 33.83
CA THR A 557 17.11 27.23 34.39
C THR A 557 16.22 26.58 35.46
N LYS A 558 15.25 27.33 36.00
CA LYS A 558 14.29 26.85 36.98
C LYS A 558 13.18 26.01 36.33
N ASP A 559 12.74 24.97 37.05
CA ASP A 559 11.63 24.12 36.66
C ASP A 559 10.30 24.89 36.70
N ALA A 560 9.88 25.41 35.56
CA ALA A 560 8.64 26.15 35.40
C ALA A 560 7.39 25.28 35.66
N ALA A 561 7.41 23.98 35.38
CA ALA A 561 6.27 23.11 35.63
C ALA A 561 6.04 22.95 37.15
N LYS A 562 7.12 22.71 37.91
CA LYS A 562 7.08 22.66 39.39
C LYS A 562 6.73 24.01 40.00
N HIS A 563 7.23 25.12 39.45
CA HIS A 563 6.89 26.46 39.92
C HIS A 563 5.41 26.80 39.73
N ILE A 564 4.87 26.60 38.52
CA ILE A 564 3.44 26.78 38.20
C ILE A 564 2.58 25.91 39.13
N LYS A 565 3.01 24.68 39.43
CA LYS A 565 2.35 23.83 40.42
C LYS A 565 2.34 24.43 41.83
N ASN A 566 3.46 24.98 42.29
CA ASN A 566 3.54 25.65 43.58
C ASN A 566 2.63 26.89 43.65
N VAL A 567 2.55 27.68 42.57
CA VAL A 567 1.64 28.85 42.47
C VAL A 567 0.17 28.41 42.56
N GLN A 568 -0.20 27.30 41.92
CA GLN A 568 -1.53 26.70 42.10
C GLN A 568 -1.77 26.30 43.57
N THR A 569 -0.86 25.55 44.17
CA THR A 569 -1.00 25.05 45.56
C THR A 569 -1.09 26.19 46.58
N TRP A 570 -0.31 27.26 46.41
CA TRP A 570 -0.39 28.46 47.25
C TRP A 570 -1.71 29.21 47.06
N GLY A 571 -2.11 29.46 45.80
CA GLY A 571 -3.36 30.16 45.48
C GLY A 571 -4.61 29.44 46.00
N MET A 572 -4.63 28.10 45.90
CA MET A 572 -5.71 27.27 46.44
C MET A 572 -5.61 27.05 47.96
N GLY A 573 -4.50 27.44 48.60
CA GLY A 573 -4.28 27.35 50.05
C GLY A 573 -5.15 28.31 50.87
N PRO A 574 -5.09 28.25 52.21
CA PRO A 574 -5.97 29.01 53.10
C PRO A 574 -5.82 30.54 52.95
N ASP A 575 -4.59 31.03 52.73
CA ASP A 575 -4.26 32.47 52.69
C ASP A 575 -4.89 33.24 51.52
N ARG A 576 -5.26 32.53 50.45
CA ARG A 576 -5.83 33.08 49.21
C ARG A 576 -7.20 32.50 48.89
N ASN A 577 -7.40 31.23 49.21
CA ASN A 577 -8.61 30.44 48.98
C ASN A 577 -9.16 30.49 47.54
N TRP A 578 -8.34 30.80 46.55
CA TRP A 578 -8.73 30.86 45.14
C TRP A 578 -9.26 29.52 44.62
N ALA A 579 -10.01 29.57 43.52
CA ALA A 579 -10.59 28.38 42.92
C ALA A 579 -9.53 27.48 42.23
N ASP A 580 -8.49 28.10 41.67
CA ASP A 580 -7.40 27.46 40.92
C ASP A 580 -6.18 28.40 40.86
N ILE A 581 -5.17 28.06 40.06
CA ILE A 581 -4.10 28.98 39.63
C ILE A 581 -4.70 30.27 39.02
N PRO A 582 -4.20 31.49 39.31
CA PRO A 582 -4.86 32.75 38.96
C PRO A 582 -5.07 33.02 37.46
N TYR A 583 -4.22 32.48 36.59
CA TYR A 583 -4.13 32.85 35.16
C TYR A 583 -4.56 31.71 34.23
N HIS A 584 -4.94 32.04 32.99
CA HIS A 584 -5.34 31.07 31.96
C HIS A 584 -4.16 30.51 31.17
N PHE A 585 -3.10 31.32 31.00
CA PHE A 585 -1.86 30.90 30.37
C PHE A 585 -0.66 31.51 31.11
N LEU A 586 0.40 30.72 31.24
CA LEU A 586 1.63 31.12 31.92
C LEU A 586 2.82 30.86 30.99
N ILE A 587 3.71 31.83 30.84
CA ILE A 587 4.80 31.80 29.84
C ILE A 587 6.13 31.91 30.55
N ALA A 588 6.97 30.90 30.40
CA ALA A 588 8.30 30.83 31.01
C ALA A 588 9.37 31.63 30.21
N PRO A 589 10.50 32.01 30.84
CA PRO A 589 11.57 32.80 30.21
C PRO A 589 12.18 32.20 28.94
N ASP A 590 12.13 30.87 28.79
CA ASP A 590 12.60 30.13 27.61
C ASP A 590 11.65 30.22 26.41
N GLY A 591 10.41 30.70 26.63
CA GLY A 591 9.32 30.73 25.66
C GLY A 591 8.31 29.58 25.78
N THR A 592 8.45 28.67 26.75
CA THR A 592 7.47 27.58 26.96
C THR A 592 6.18 28.12 27.55
N ILE A 593 5.06 27.78 26.90
CA ILE A 593 3.71 28.19 27.29
C ILE A 593 3.02 27.03 28.01
N TYR A 594 2.37 27.33 29.14
CA TYR A 594 1.60 26.40 29.95
C TYR A 594 0.11 26.82 30.02
N GLU A 595 -0.77 25.83 29.97
CA GLU A 595 -2.21 25.96 30.22
C GLU A 595 -2.48 26.12 31.73
N GLY A 596 -3.11 27.22 32.11
CA GLY A 596 -3.55 27.52 33.47
C GLY A 596 -4.99 27.06 33.73
N ARG A 597 -5.83 27.93 34.32
CA ARG A 597 -7.27 27.66 34.49
C ARG A 597 -8.04 27.68 33.17
N ASP A 598 -9.22 27.07 33.15
CA ASP A 598 -10.12 27.08 31.99
C ASP A 598 -10.49 28.52 31.61
N VAL A 599 -10.33 28.87 30.33
CA VAL A 599 -10.64 30.17 29.72
C VAL A 599 -12.07 30.66 29.94
N ASN A 600 -13.01 29.76 30.24
CA ASN A 600 -14.41 30.06 30.54
C ASN A 600 -14.66 30.31 32.04
N THR A 601 -13.60 30.36 32.86
CA THR A 601 -13.68 30.63 34.31
C THR A 601 -13.02 31.97 34.63
N VAL A 602 -13.63 32.75 35.52
CA VAL A 602 -13.11 34.07 35.91
C VAL A 602 -11.74 33.89 36.57
N GLY A 603 -10.75 34.69 36.17
CA GLY A 603 -9.40 34.68 36.75
C GLY A 603 -9.36 35.22 38.19
N GLU A 604 -8.18 35.20 38.81
CA GLU A 604 -7.98 35.82 40.14
C GLU A 604 -6.96 36.94 40.05
N THR A 605 -7.10 37.92 40.93
CA THR A 605 -6.12 38.99 41.11
C THR A 605 -6.04 39.38 42.58
N ALA A 606 -4.91 39.97 42.99
CA ALA A 606 -4.70 40.49 44.34
C ALA A 606 -4.98 42.01 44.43
N THR A 607 -5.92 42.51 43.62
CA THR A 607 -6.24 43.95 43.41
C THR A 607 -7.75 44.17 43.27
N GLU A 608 -8.21 45.42 43.31
CA GLU A 608 -9.64 45.79 43.31
C GLU A 608 -10.45 45.57 42.03
N TYR A 609 -9.84 45.33 40.86
CA TYR A 609 -10.59 45.19 39.59
C TYR A 609 -11.25 43.80 39.44
N ASP A 610 -12.46 43.74 38.85
CA ASP A 610 -13.14 42.47 38.54
C ASP A 610 -12.57 41.86 37.23
N PRO A 611 -11.94 40.67 37.25
CA PRO A 611 -11.42 40.01 36.07
C PRO A 611 -12.50 39.32 35.20
N THR A 612 -13.79 39.56 35.44
CA THR A 612 -14.89 39.01 34.62
C THR A 612 -14.82 39.49 33.17
N GLY A 613 -14.66 38.54 32.25
CA GLY A 613 -14.45 38.77 30.83
C GLY A 613 -12.98 38.98 30.43
N HIS A 614 -12.02 38.88 31.36
CA HIS A 614 -10.59 39.04 31.08
C HIS A 614 -9.89 37.69 30.91
N LEU A 615 -9.30 37.45 29.74
CA LEU A 615 -8.36 36.34 29.53
C LEU A 615 -6.97 36.77 30.01
N LEU A 616 -6.68 36.45 31.27
CA LEU A 616 -5.40 36.71 31.92
C LEU A 616 -4.27 35.81 31.38
N ILE A 617 -3.17 36.40 30.94
CA ILE A 617 -1.92 35.72 30.54
C ILE A 617 -0.78 36.30 31.38
N THR A 618 0.04 35.45 32.03
CA THR A 618 1.20 35.92 32.82
C THR A 618 2.55 35.51 32.21
N CYS A 619 3.55 36.36 32.36
CA CYS A 619 4.96 36.02 32.17
C CYS A 619 5.61 35.68 33.52
N LEU A 620 6.21 34.50 33.65
CA LEU A 620 6.96 34.12 34.85
C LEU A 620 8.23 34.99 34.98
N GLY A 621 8.50 35.49 36.18
CA GLY A 621 9.65 36.37 36.46
C GLY A 621 9.29 37.82 36.77
N ASN A 622 10.10 38.46 37.62
CA ASN A 622 9.92 39.84 38.06
C ASN A 622 10.46 40.81 37.01
N LEU A 623 9.61 41.17 36.06
CA LEU A 623 9.85 42.12 34.97
C LEU A 623 9.87 43.61 35.39
N ASN A 624 9.86 43.93 36.69
CA ASN A 624 10.35 45.22 37.18
C ASN A 624 11.88 45.23 37.31
N GLU A 625 12.48 44.11 37.70
CA GLU A 625 13.93 43.97 37.88
C GLU A 625 14.60 43.35 36.65
N GLN A 626 14.00 42.29 36.10
CA GLN A 626 14.52 41.51 34.97
C GLN A 626 14.04 42.08 33.63
N PRO A 627 14.87 42.15 32.57
CA PRO A 627 14.39 42.39 31.22
C PRO A 627 13.57 41.19 30.72
N ILE A 628 12.51 41.42 29.92
CA ILE A 628 11.78 40.30 29.31
C ILE A 628 12.65 39.61 28.24
N PRO A 629 12.91 38.30 28.33
CA PRO A 629 13.66 37.59 27.30
C PRO A 629 12.91 37.59 25.98
N ALA A 630 13.64 37.74 24.86
CA ALA A 630 13.06 37.79 23.53
C ALA A 630 12.15 36.58 23.20
N ARG A 631 12.47 35.38 23.72
CA ARG A 631 11.63 34.18 23.56
C ARG A 631 10.30 34.26 24.33
N GLN A 632 10.31 34.83 25.53
CA GLN A 632 9.10 35.02 26.35
C GLN A 632 8.19 36.09 25.72
N LEU A 633 8.75 37.22 25.26
CA LEU A 633 7.99 38.26 24.55
C LEU A 633 7.39 37.76 23.23
N GLU A 634 8.16 36.97 22.48
CA GLU A 634 7.73 36.32 21.23
C GLU A 634 6.63 35.27 21.47
N ALA A 635 6.74 34.48 22.55
CA ALA A 635 5.71 33.54 22.98
C ALA A 635 4.44 34.25 23.46
N LEU A 636 4.57 35.37 24.20
CA LEU A 636 3.45 36.22 24.62
C LEU A 636 2.68 36.77 23.42
N ALA A 637 3.37 37.35 22.43
CA ALA A 637 2.72 37.87 21.22
C ALA A 637 1.97 36.79 20.44
N LYS A 638 2.51 35.56 20.37
CA LYS A 638 1.83 34.40 19.77
C LYS A 638 0.65 33.92 20.61
N MET A 639 0.78 33.89 21.94
CA MET A 639 -0.29 33.47 22.84
C MET A 639 -1.49 34.41 22.74
N ILE A 640 -1.25 35.73 22.75
CA ILE A 640 -2.28 36.77 22.59
C ILE A 640 -2.95 36.66 21.21
N ALA A 641 -2.19 36.52 20.11
CA ALA A 641 -2.78 36.36 18.79
C ALA A 641 -3.60 35.07 18.66
N TYR A 642 -3.16 33.96 19.29
CA TYR A 642 -3.87 32.68 19.28
C TYR A 642 -5.20 32.78 20.05
N THR A 643 -5.21 33.40 21.23
CA THR A 643 -6.46 33.61 22.00
C THR A 643 -7.38 34.64 21.35
N ALA A 644 -6.84 35.73 20.81
CA ALA A 644 -7.61 36.72 20.05
C ALA A 644 -8.38 36.06 18.90
N ARG A 645 -7.71 35.24 18.10
CA ARG A 645 -8.36 34.49 17.00
C ARG A 645 -9.32 33.41 17.51
N LYS A 646 -8.92 32.61 18.50
CA LYS A 646 -9.70 31.44 18.96
C LYS A 646 -10.98 31.82 19.71
N TYR A 647 -10.97 32.94 20.44
CA TYR A 647 -12.09 33.39 21.27
C TYR A 647 -12.76 34.68 20.74
N ASN A 648 -12.42 35.09 19.51
CA ASN A 648 -12.94 36.28 18.84
C ASN A 648 -12.79 37.59 19.67
N ILE A 649 -11.64 37.76 20.32
CA ILE A 649 -11.32 38.91 21.15
C ILE A 649 -10.60 39.96 20.30
N SER A 650 -11.09 41.20 20.30
CA SER A 650 -10.46 42.29 19.52
C SER A 650 -9.05 42.61 20.05
N PRO A 651 -8.02 42.73 19.18
CA PRO A 651 -6.68 43.19 19.55
C PRO A 651 -6.63 44.61 20.14
N ASP A 652 -7.71 45.40 20.03
CA ASP A 652 -7.80 46.71 20.67
C ASP A 652 -8.11 46.63 22.18
N THR A 653 -8.47 45.44 22.67
CA THR A 653 -8.75 45.16 24.09
C THR A 653 -7.54 44.57 24.84
N ILE A 654 -6.36 44.56 24.21
CA ILE A 654 -5.12 44.10 24.85
C ILE A 654 -4.61 45.20 25.78
N ALA A 655 -4.60 44.91 27.07
CA ALA A 655 -4.08 45.79 28.11
C ALA A 655 -3.29 45.00 29.16
N SER A 656 -2.68 45.67 30.13
CA SER A 656 -2.01 45.06 31.28
C SER A 656 -2.80 45.21 32.57
N HIS A 657 -2.32 44.56 33.63
CA HIS A 657 -2.90 44.67 34.97
C HIS A 657 -2.87 46.13 35.50
N LYS A 658 -1.79 46.89 35.25
CA LYS A 658 -1.65 48.31 35.65
C LYS A 658 -2.63 49.26 34.97
N ASP A 659 -3.14 48.89 33.79
CA ASP A 659 -4.19 49.65 33.09
C ASP A 659 -5.58 49.48 33.74
N TYR A 660 -5.74 48.49 34.62
CA TYR A 660 -6.99 48.22 35.37
C TYR A 660 -6.87 48.43 36.89
N SER A 661 -5.66 48.60 37.44
CA SER A 661 -5.43 48.82 38.89
C SER A 661 -4.27 49.76 39.13
N SER A 662 -4.49 50.80 39.92
CA SER A 662 -3.44 51.73 40.36
C SER A 662 -2.56 51.18 41.50
N LYS A 663 -2.91 50.01 42.06
CA LYS A 663 -2.20 49.37 43.19
C LYS A 663 -1.24 48.26 42.73
N THR A 664 -0.74 48.33 41.50
CA THR A 664 0.19 47.33 40.97
C THR A 664 1.20 47.93 40.00
N ASP A 665 2.41 47.38 40.02
CA ASP A 665 3.42 47.59 38.98
C ASP A 665 3.40 46.47 37.91
N CYS A 666 2.43 45.55 37.98
CA CYS A 666 2.25 44.48 37.01
C CYS A 666 1.77 45.05 35.66
N PRO A 667 2.53 44.89 34.56
CA PRO A 667 3.25 43.67 34.16
C PRO A 667 4.77 43.79 34.29
N GLY A 668 5.26 44.75 35.09
CA GLY A 668 6.66 45.09 35.22
C GLY A 668 7.11 46.11 34.18
N LYS A 669 7.89 47.14 34.58
CA LYS A 669 8.31 48.22 33.66
C LYS A 669 8.96 47.72 32.37
N ASN A 670 9.72 46.63 32.42
CA ASN A 670 10.46 46.10 31.28
C ASN A 670 9.57 45.35 30.26
N LEU A 671 8.32 45.03 30.62
CA LEU A 671 7.28 44.55 29.70
C LEU A 671 6.26 45.66 29.39
N TYR A 672 5.90 46.51 30.35
CA TYR A 672 4.93 47.59 30.16
C TYR A 672 5.35 48.56 29.05
N GLN A 673 6.64 48.85 28.90
CA GLN A 673 7.19 49.62 27.77
C GLN A 673 6.73 49.09 26.40
N HIS A 674 6.62 47.76 26.22
CA HIS A 674 6.21 47.14 24.96
C HIS A 674 4.70 47.24 24.67
N LEU A 675 3.90 47.60 25.68
CA LEU A 675 2.50 47.99 25.49
C LEU A 675 2.42 49.48 25.15
N GLN A 676 3.15 50.33 25.88
CA GLN A 676 3.15 51.78 25.70
C GLN A 676 3.71 52.23 24.33
N ASP A 677 4.79 51.60 23.85
CA ASP A 677 5.36 51.86 22.53
C ASP A 677 4.59 51.19 21.37
N GLY A 678 3.57 50.39 21.70
CA GLY A 678 2.76 49.62 20.75
C GLY A 678 3.46 48.44 20.09
N SER A 679 4.73 48.14 20.39
CA SER A 679 5.54 47.09 19.74
C SER A 679 4.97 45.68 19.94
N LEU A 680 4.40 45.38 21.12
CA LEU A 680 3.69 44.13 21.37
C LEU A 680 2.41 44.04 20.53
N LYS A 681 1.62 45.13 20.45
CA LYS A 681 0.40 45.18 19.63
C LYS A 681 0.74 45.05 18.15
N ALA A 682 1.83 45.64 17.68
CA ALA A 682 2.35 45.46 16.32
C ALA A 682 2.75 44.00 16.03
N LYS A 683 3.46 43.32 16.96
CA LYS A 683 3.76 41.88 16.86
C LYS A 683 2.48 41.03 16.79
N VAL A 684 1.50 41.27 17.66
CA VAL A 684 0.21 40.56 17.67
C VAL A 684 -0.53 40.75 16.35
N LEU A 685 -0.63 41.99 15.87
CA LEU A 685 -1.27 42.30 14.59
C LEU A 685 -0.51 41.68 13.40
N ALA A 686 0.81 41.50 13.47
CA ALA A 686 1.57 40.79 12.43
C ALA A 686 1.17 39.30 12.34
N TYR A 687 0.94 38.60 13.46
CA TYR A 687 0.44 37.21 13.42
C TYR A 687 -1.00 37.11 12.89
N LEU A 688 -1.82 38.14 13.10
CA LEU A 688 -3.21 38.18 12.65
C LEU A 688 -3.37 38.65 11.19
N LYS A 689 -2.46 39.47 10.67
CA LYS A 689 -2.55 40.09 9.33
C LYS A 689 -1.82 39.34 8.21
N ILE A 690 -1.21 38.18 8.46
CA ILE A 690 -0.62 37.33 7.41
C ILE A 690 -1.72 36.44 6.79
N GLU A 691 -2.73 37.14 6.27
CA GLU A 691 -3.80 36.66 5.42
C GLU A 691 -3.93 37.63 4.24
N LYS A 692 -3.29 37.27 3.13
CA LYS A 692 -3.36 37.85 1.79
C LYS A 692 -3.18 36.72 0.79
#